data_AF-A0A2S3VNR6-F1
#
_entry.id   AF-A0A2S3VNR6-F1
#
_cell.length_a   1.000
_cell.length_b   1.000
_cell.length_c   1.000
_cell.angle_alpha   90.00
_cell.angle_beta   90.00
_cell.angle_gamma   90.00
#
_symmetry.space_group_name_H-M   'P 1'
#
loop_
_entity.id
_entity.type
_entity.pdbx_description
1 polymer ?
#
loop_
_entity_poly.entity_id
_entity_poly.type
_entity_poly.pdbx_seq_one_letter_code
_entity_poly.pdbx_strand_id
1 'polypeptide(L)'
;MESTSDFKSLGFFRRASLSTFMLINMSLSTANAGPLDDVSQPPPTDPSAYANPSADEAAALEALKLLPEANQGAIALPDGAYGDRNTPRADNVLPPSLQTSFNFPTNGKPSPLFGALPFTQQLLLFEEFGTEKLDPTLPAPPLTFPVPTVGPAPAQDPNSIARSGPSATALEAFMRQPGLYPFPSQFSNVLDRNPWKGQIEAFLNRHPVGSPAEGRPPGKGWSHQRWNEFYPQVAFKTVQAGAKLNGGMRDRRQLHNYAVGEFGPGGLYYQTSDIPTTTGTTKGIDTRFHPNFPLQNHKSLWTFDGTFPPKLLMVRYGQPTLMRHYNALPIDPAANAGFGLHTISTHEHNGHSPAESDGYANAFFFPGQYYDYRWPIQLAGYDTINTKAEDPRAAFPCAPGETLYVNDATPGLKTCNNGSIKIRGDWRETMSTHWFHDHMLDFTAQNVYKGNAVMMNYYSALDRGNEALQDGVNLRLPSGSALPWGNRDYDVNLVVADKAWDANGQLWFNPFNTDGFLGDQILVNWQYQPRLKVRARSYRFRILNGSVSRYFKIAVVREIAGNRGEFPGPSGSGVSYARVPFHMIGNDGNLMEHAVPFDGSMDLDGEGDKQRHNAILPTQAIAERYDIIINFAKNGIVPGDKLYFVNLMEHQTGKGPQKEEVSLADVLSEKYKAVIKQTSKGPQWDKGDPVVGKFLQLLVQPYSGQDVSMNPADYEPAKPGKAAGKIMIPLTLNRDDPAVQAKLKVARHREFIFGRSDGTDEAPWTVKTDGGFGYSMDPRRIDAAPQLATGPTDAGFSGDGTLEVWKVKNGGNGWSHPVHVHFEEGIILSRDGKAPPEWEKGARKDVYRIGQEVDSSVDVEMAIRFREFAGTYMEHCHNTQHEDNSMLLRWDIEHPGQFQLMPTPLPGWDGVTYVNSAALPTFRSGGKGDDDNQGENKKPIANPDSAISSNGQPVTINVLANDSDPDGNVPLKVVGLEQPDSGKGTVTTDGVRVIYTPPTTVAAPFTATFTYQASDAKDAVSAPATVSVAVSAPVTVNEDLIVTSASVTSRSNSRYTWDLAGTTSRGTGNTLTVTVSTTAGPLNLGTATLTPTGTGARWRVSVTTTGAGPSSSPTVTITSAFGKSVKAPIAAH
;
A
#
# COMPACT_ATOMS: atom_id res chain seq x y z
N MET A 1 50.27 -0.01 46.69
CA MET A 1 50.54 0.44 48.08
C MET A 1 49.22 0.96 48.59
N GLU A 2 48.42 0.13 49.25
CA GLU A 2 48.48 -0.12 50.72
C GLU A 2 48.33 1.19 51.51
N SER A 3 47.50 1.32 52.54
CA SER A 3 46.56 0.43 53.24
C SER A 3 45.73 1.33 54.21
N THR A 4 44.42 1.08 54.40
CA THR A 4 43.79 0.48 55.61
C THR A 4 43.94 1.32 56.90
N SER A 5 42.84 1.79 57.51
CA SER A 5 42.07 1.11 58.60
C SER A 5 42.37 1.77 59.96
N ASP A 6 41.56 1.78 61.03
CA ASP A 6 40.26 1.18 61.32
C ASP A 6 39.76 1.66 62.72
N PHE A 7 38.45 1.48 62.93
CA PHE A 7 37.74 0.96 64.13
C PHE A 7 37.40 1.73 65.44
N LYS A 8 36.06 1.65 65.71
CA LYS A 8 35.28 1.25 66.93
C LYS A 8 35.16 2.27 68.08
N SER A 9 34.03 2.49 68.77
CA SER A 9 32.88 1.64 69.18
C SER A 9 31.74 2.55 69.74
N LEU A 10 30.50 2.51 69.22
CA LEU A 10 29.25 1.86 69.73
C LEU A 10 28.60 2.38 71.06
N GLY A 11 27.32 2.81 70.98
CA GLY A 11 26.42 2.93 72.15
C GLY A 11 25.12 3.79 72.08
N PHE A 12 24.08 3.34 71.34
CA PHE A 12 22.61 3.47 71.56
C PHE A 12 21.87 4.82 71.86
N PHE A 13 20.88 5.18 71.02
CA PHE A 13 19.42 5.24 71.34
C PHE A 13 18.54 5.30 70.05
N ARG A 14 17.35 4.67 70.11
CA ARG A 14 16.32 4.41 69.06
C ARG A 14 15.42 5.66 68.79
N ARG A 15 14.68 5.90 67.69
CA ARG A 15 13.93 5.10 66.69
C ARG A 15 13.73 5.88 65.36
N ALA A 16 13.58 5.14 64.25
CA ALA A 16 12.51 5.21 63.22
C ALA A 16 12.96 5.20 61.73
N SER A 17 13.07 4.00 61.15
CA SER A 17 12.57 3.63 59.80
C SER A 17 12.95 2.16 59.52
N LEU A 18 11.96 1.26 59.54
CA LEU A 18 12.16 -0.16 59.21
C LEU A 18 12.02 -0.38 57.71
N SER A 19 13.07 -0.95 57.13
CA SER A 19 13.06 -1.65 55.85
C SER A 19 12.30 -2.97 55.99
N THR A 20 11.40 -3.26 55.05
CA THR A 20 10.86 -4.61 54.87
C THR A 20 11.51 -5.21 53.62
N PHE A 21 12.31 -6.25 53.81
CA PHE A 21 12.81 -7.11 52.73
C PHE A 21 11.62 -7.79 52.03
N MET A 22 11.44 -7.55 50.74
CA MET A 22 10.58 -8.37 49.90
C MET A 22 11.44 -9.42 49.20
N LEU A 23 11.36 -10.64 49.71
CA LEU A 23 11.76 -11.86 48.99
C LEU A 23 10.86 -11.98 47.75
N ILE A 24 11.41 -11.67 46.58
CA ILE A 24 10.78 -11.97 45.29
C ILE A 24 11.04 -13.45 45.02
N ASN A 25 10.05 -14.28 45.34
CA ASN A 25 9.95 -15.61 44.75
C ASN A 25 9.75 -15.42 43.24
N MET A 26 10.78 -15.65 42.44
CA MET A 26 10.63 -15.87 41.01
C MET A 26 9.95 -17.22 40.81
N SER A 27 8.61 -17.22 40.85
CA SER A 27 7.85 -18.26 40.15
C SER A 27 8.11 -18.08 38.67
N LEU A 28 8.57 -19.14 38.01
CA LEU A 28 8.50 -19.33 36.57
C LEU A 28 7.03 -19.24 36.13
N SER A 29 6.48 -18.04 36.02
CA SER A 29 5.30 -17.80 35.22
C SER A 29 5.76 -17.86 33.79
N THR A 30 5.34 -18.90 33.08
CA THR A 30 5.24 -18.86 31.62
C THR A 30 4.59 -17.52 31.26
N ALA A 31 5.35 -16.62 30.64
CA ALA A 31 4.77 -15.45 30.03
C ALA A 31 3.80 -15.97 28.95
N ASN A 32 2.50 -15.91 29.22
CA ASN A 32 1.51 -16.10 28.17
C ASN A 32 1.85 -15.07 27.09
N ALA A 33 1.98 -15.53 25.84
CA ALA A 33 2.11 -14.64 24.70
C ALA A 33 1.04 -13.53 24.82
N GLY A 34 1.43 -12.28 24.55
CA GLY A 34 0.47 -11.19 24.44
C GLY A 34 -0.65 -11.58 23.47
N PRO A 35 -1.84 -10.96 23.58
CA PRO A 35 -2.94 -11.30 22.68
C PRO A 35 -2.48 -11.20 21.22
N LEU A 36 -2.87 -12.19 20.41
CA LEU A 36 -2.87 -12.09 18.95
C LEU A 36 -3.50 -10.74 18.54
N ASP A 37 -3.04 -10.18 17.41
CA ASP A 37 -3.60 -8.95 16.87
C ASP A 37 -5.14 -9.01 16.84
N ASP A 38 -5.78 -7.90 17.21
CA ASP A 38 -7.25 -7.84 17.24
C ASP A 38 -7.79 -7.69 15.82
N VAL A 39 -8.13 -8.83 15.25
CA VAL A 39 -8.65 -9.00 13.88
C VAL A 39 -10.17 -8.91 13.78
N SER A 40 -10.86 -8.64 14.89
CA SER A 40 -12.31 -8.52 14.87
C SER A 40 -12.76 -7.29 14.06
N GLN A 41 -13.97 -7.33 13.52
CA GLN A 41 -14.56 -6.18 12.84
C GLN A 41 -14.65 -4.96 13.79
N PRO A 42 -14.60 -3.72 13.27
CA PRO A 42 -14.81 -2.54 14.12
C PRO A 42 -16.17 -2.59 14.82
N PRO A 43 -16.24 -2.32 16.14
CA PRO A 43 -17.52 -2.31 16.85
C PRO A 43 -18.43 -1.18 16.32
N PRO A 44 -19.77 -1.26 16.48
CA PRO A 44 -20.70 -0.23 15.98
C PRO A 44 -20.50 1.20 16.53
N THR A 45 -19.65 1.37 17.55
CA THR A 45 -19.29 2.67 18.14
C THR A 45 -17.99 3.23 17.57
N ASP A 46 -17.26 2.45 16.78
CA ASP A 46 -16.05 2.88 16.10
C ASP A 46 -16.42 3.80 14.93
N PRO A 47 -15.70 4.92 14.71
CA PRO A 47 -15.99 5.83 13.61
C PRO A 47 -15.87 5.19 12.22
N SER A 48 -15.08 4.12 12.10
CA SER A 48 -14.88 3.35 10.87
C SER A 48 -15.73 2.06 10.82
N ALA A 49 -16.80 1.98 11.61
CA ALA A 49 -17.69 0.83 11.62
C ALA A 49 -18.27 0.51 10.23
N TYR A 50 -18.27 -0.78 9.89
CA TYR A 50 -18.75 -1.22 8.58
C TYR A 50 -20.28 -1.14 8.52
N ALA A 51 -20.80 -0.90 7.32
CA ALA A 51 -22.23 -0.74 7.08
C ALA A 51 -22.79 -1.90 6.27
N ASN A 52 -24.05 -2.26 6.52
CA ASN A 52 -24.72 -3.22 5.64
C ASN A 52 -24.85 -2.62 4.22
N PRO A 53 -24.71 -3.43 3.16
CA PRO A 53 -25.07 -3.01 1.82
C PRO A 53 -26.51 -2.49 1.77
N SER A 54 -26.77 -1.54 0.86
CA SER A 54 -28.14 -1.08 0.60
C SER A 54 -28.99 -2.25 0.10
N ALA A 55 -30.24 -2.35 0.57
CA ALA A 55 -31.19 -3.32 0.05
C ALA A 55 -31.58 -3.03 -1.41
N ASP A 56 -31.45 -1.76 -1.83
CA ASP A 56 -31.60 -1.32 -3.22
C ASP A 56 -30.25 -0.75 -3.69
N GLU A 57 -29.45 -1.61 -4.33
CA GLU A 57 -28.11 -1.27 -4.82
C GLU A 57 -28.16 -0.21 -5.92
N ALA A 58 -29.15 -0.29 -6.81
CA ALA A 58 -29.32 0.67 -7.91
C ALA A 58 -29.63 2.08 -7.37
N ALA A 59 -30.57 2.18 -6.41
CA ALA A 59 -30.87 3.46 -5.77
C ALA A 59 -29.66 4.03 -4.99
N ALA A 60 -28.85 3.17 -4.36
CA ALA A 60 -27.64 3.61 -3.67
C ALA A 60 -26.58 4.16 -4.63
N LEU A 61 -26.38 3.50 -5.78
CA LEU A 61 -25.49 3.99 -6.83
C LEU A 61 -25.97 5.32 -7.44
N GLU A 62 -27.27 5.47 -7.68
CA GLU A 62 -27.82 6.75 -8.15
C GLU A 62 -27.71 7.87 -7.10
N ALA A 63 -27.83 7.53 -5.81
CA ALA A 63 -27.67 8.51 -4.73
C ALA A 63 -26.26 9.11 -4.66
N LEU A 64 -25.22 8.36 -5.06
CA LEU A 64 -23.85 8.89 -5.10
C LEU A 64 -23.72 10.13 -5.99
N LYS A 65 -24.45 10.18 -7.11
CA LYS A 65 -24.44 11.30 -8.07
C LYS A 65 -24.99 12.60 -7.49
N LEU A 66 -25.75 12.52 -6.39
CA LEU A 66 -26.35 13.67 -5.70
C LEU A 66 -25.46 14.21 -4.57
N LEU A 67 -24.39 13.49 -4.22
CA LEU A 67 -23.47 13.91 -3.18
C LEU A 67 -22.38 14.83 -3.75
N PRO A 68 -21.82 15.75 -2.94
CA PRO A 68 -20.62 16.47 -3.32
C PRO A 68 -19.44 15.54 -3.64
N GLU A 69 -18.43 16.06 -4.34
CA GLU A 69 -17.16 15.37 -4.59
C GLU A 69 -16.53 14.93 -3.26
N ALA A 70 -15.98 13.71 -3.22
CA ALA A 70 -15.47 13.12 -1.98
C ALA A 70 -14.21 13.82 -1.43
N ASN A 71 -13.50 14.57 -2.29
CA ASN A 71 -12.34 15.40 -1.94
C ASN A 71 -12.69 16.89 -1.80
N GLN A 72 -13.95 17.31 -1.78
CA GLN A 72 -14.34 18.73 -1.68
C GLN A 72 -13.64 19.48 -0.53
N GLY A 73 -13.40 18.81 0.60
CA GLY A 73 -12.69 19.36 1.76
C GLY A 73 -11.22 19.74 1.50
N ALA A 74 -10.58 19.15 0.49
CA ALA A 74 -9.19 19.41 0.12
C ALA A 74 -8.97 20.83 -0.41
N ILE A 75 -10.03 21.51 -0.88
CA ILE A 75 -9.96 22.85 -1.46
C ILE A 75 -10.76 23.89 -0.64
N ALA A 76 -10.86 23.67 0.67
CA ALA A 76 -11.49 24.61 1.60
C ALA A 76 -10.81 25.98 1.57
N LEU A 77 -11.63 27.03 1.59
CA LEU A 77 -11.25 28.43 1.45
C LEU A 77 -11.73 29.25 2.66
N PRO A 78 -11.32 30.55 2.76
CA PRO A 78 -11.88 31.46 3.75
C PRO A 78 -13.41 31.49 3.73
N ASP A 79 -14.01 31.77 4.90
CA ASP A 79 -15.45 32.02 5.07
C ASP A 79 -16.36 30.83 4.71
N GLY A 80 -15.84 29.60 4.81
CA GLY A 80 -16.61 28.38 4.54
C GLY A 80 -16.87 28.15 3.05
N ALA A 81 -16.17 28.86 2.17
CA ALA A 81 -16.17 28.57 0.75
C ALA A 81 -15.38 27.28 0.47
N TYR A 82 -15.74 26.62 -0.62
CA TYR A 82 -15.01 25.46 -1.15
C TYR A 82 -14.71 25.72 -2.61
N GLY A 83 -13.51 25.35 -3.04
CA GLY A 83 -13.25 25.17 -4.46
C GLY A 83 -13.84 23.87 -4.97
N ASP A 84 -13.91 23.78 -6.28
CA ASP A 84 -13.93 22.50 -6.98
C ASP A 84 -12.71 22.44 -7.91
N ARG A 85 -12.45 21.25 -8.47
CA ARG A 85 -11.37 21.01 -9.44
C ARG A 85 -11.51 21.84 -10.73
N ASN A 86 -12.73 22.25 -11.08
CA ASN A 86 -13.04 22.96 -12.32
C ASN A 86 -12.97 24.48 -12.17
N THR A 87 -12.95 24.99 -10.95
CA THR A 87 -13.02 26.42 -10.62
C THR A 87 -11.66 27.03 -10.90
N PRO A 88 -11.55 27.86 -11.95
CA PRO A 88 -10.31 28.56 -12.27
C PRO A 88 -9.91 29.45 -11.10
N ARG A 89 -8.85 29.10 -10.38
CA ARG A 89 -8.19 30.05 -9.47
C ARG A 89 -7.22 30.85 -10.31
N ALA A 90 -7.13 32.16 -10.06
CA ALA A 90 -6.28 33.07 -10.85
C ALA A 90 -4.82 32.60 -10.96
N ASP A 91 -4.37 31.79 -10.00
CA ASP A 91 -3.03 31.23 -9.92
C ASP A 91 -2.89 29.84 -10.61
N ASN A 92 -3.97 29.20 -11.09
CA ASN A 92 -4.03 27.80 -11.59
C ASN A 92 -4.33 27.63 -13.09
N VAL A 93 -4.32 28.71 -13.88
CA VAL A 93 -4.84 28.66 -15.24
C VAL A 93 -3.89 29.29 -16.24
N LEU A 94 -3.47 28.51 -17.25
CA LEU A 94 -3.14 29.07 -18.56
C LEU A 94 -4.47 29.21 -19.32
N PRO A 95 -5.00 30.43 -19.51
CA PRO A 95 -6.28 30.63 -20.18
C PRO A 95 -6.25 29.97 -21.57
N PRO A 96 -7.35 29.38 -22.07
CA PRO A 96 -7.39 28.76 -23.39
C PRO A 96 -6.85 29.67 -24.51
N SER A 97 -7.08 30.99 -24.41
CA SER A 97 -6.54 31.99 -25.34
C SER A 97 -5.01 32.15 -25.34
N LEU A 98 -4.33 31.69 -24.29
CA LEU A 98 -2.87 31.69 -24.16
C LEU A 98 -2.25 30.32 -24.48
N GLN A 99 -3.05 29.30 -24.79
CA GLN A 99 -2.58 28.01 -25.28
C GLN A 99 -2.18 28.15 -26.76
N THR A 100 -0.92 27.85 -27.10
CA THR A 100 -0.32 28.29 -28.37
C THR A 100 -0.46 27.29 -29.52
N SER A 101 -0.79 26.03 -29.24
CA SER A 101 -1.22 25.02 -30.23
C SER A 101 -1.57 23.68 -29.55
N PHE A 102 -2.54 22.92 -30.06
CA PHE A 102 -2.83 21.51 -29.65
C PHE A 102 -1.79 20.48 -30.15
N ASN A 103 -0.63 20.95 -30.60
CA ASN A 103 0.39 20.15 -31.28
C ASN A 103 1.72 20.29 -30.54
N PHE A 104 2.32 19.14 -30.21
CA PHE A 104 3.69 18.85 -29.77
C PHE A 104 4.38 19.82 -28.79
N PRO A 105 4.80 19.32 -27.62
CA PRO A 105 4.14 18.30 -26.78
C PRO A 105 3.42 18.92 -25.58
N THR A 106 3.73 20.18 -25.25
CA THR A 106 3.26 20.87 -24.03
C THR A 106 1.94 21.62 -24.19
N ASN A 107 1.47 21.82 -25.43
CA ASN A 107 0.48 22.83 -25.83
C ASN A 107 0.88 24.29 -25.52
N GLY A 108 2.15 24.51 -25.16
CA GLY A 108 2.77 25.80 -24.85
C GLY A 108 3.91 26.16 -25.80
N LYS A 109 4.74 27.13 -25.40
CA LYS A 109 5.98 27.46 -26.10
C LYS A 109 7.07 26.45 -25.76
N PRO A 110 8.06 26.22 -26.65
CA PRO A 110 9.24 25.43 -26.35
C PRO A 110 9.97 25.93 -25.10
N SER A 111 10.36 25.00 -24.25
CA SER A 111 11.12 25.22 -23.03
C SER A 111 12.51 25.82 -23.35
N PRO A 112 12.84 27.04 -22.88
CA PRO A 112 14.14 27.66 -23.14
C PRO A 112 15.28 26.95 -22.40
N LEU A 113 16.43 26.74 -23.05
CA LEU A 113 17.55 25.99 -22.45
C LEU A 113 18.54 26.85 -21.65
N PHE A 114 18.42 28.17 -21.60
CA PHE A 114 19.32 29.06 -20.83
C PHE A 114 20.84 28.81 -21.07
N GLY A 115 21.22 28.37 -22.27
CA GLY A 115 22.60 28.02 -22.61
C GLY A 115 23.10 26.70 -21.98
N ALA A 116 22.22 25.86 -21.44
CA ALA A 116 22.57 24.48 -21.09
C ALA A 116 22.93 23.69 -22.34
N LEU A 117 23.94 22.84 -22.19
CA LEU A 117 24.40 21.94 -23.25
C LEU A 117 24.20 20.49 -22.75
N PRO A 118 23.71 19.59 -23.61
CA PRO A 118 23.60 18.17 -23.29
C PRO A 118 24.90 17.59 -22.73
N PHE A 119 24.78 16.73 -21.73
CA PHE A 119 25.86 15.93 -21.16
C PHE A 119 26.98 16.75 -20.48
N THR A 120 26.74 18.03 -20.17
CA THR A 120 27.73 18.90 -19.50
C THR A 120 27.63 18.94 -17.98
N GLN A 121 26.61 18.31 -17.38
CA GLN A 121 26.50 18.10 -15.93
C GLN A 121 26.57 16.63 -15.55
N GLN A 122 27.20 16.33 -14.43
CA GLN A 122 27.19 15.00 -13.81
C GLN A 122 25.78 14.66 -13.31
N LEU A 123 25.37 13.41 -13.51
CA LEU A 123 24.16 12.82 -12.96
C LEU A 123 24.24 12.78 -11.43
N LEU A 124 23.22 13.31 -10.76
CA LEU A 124 23.00 13.16 -9.34
C LEU A 124 22.45 11.76 -9.09
N LEU A 125 23.22 10.98 -8.32
CA LEU A 125 22.73 9.72 -7.79
C LEU A 125 21.80 9.98 -6.61
N PHE A 126 20.87 9.06 -6.40
CA PHE A 126 19.88 9.16 -5.34
C PHE A 126 20.51 9.33 -3.95
N GLU A 127 19.87 10.14 -3.11
CA GLU A 127 20.22 10.34 -1.71
C GLU A 127 19.29 9.50 -0.83
N GLU A 128 19.86 8.64 0.01
CA GLU A 128 19.08 7.76 0.89
C GLU A 128 18.35 8.54 1.98
N PHE A 129 17.13 8.11 2.31
CA PHE A 129 16.43 8.60 3.51
C PHE A 129 17.21 8.25 4.79
N GLY A 130 17.75 7.03 4.83
CA GLY A 130 18.38 6.38 5.98
C GLY A 130 17.40 6.15 7.13
N THR A 131 17.16 4.88 7.42
CA THR A 131 16.27 4.46 8.51
C THR A 131 17.02 4.45 9.84
N GLU A 132 16.29 4.69 10.93
CA GLU A 132 16.77 4.58 12.30
C GLU A 132 15.94 3.54 13.05
N LYS A 133 16.50 2.93 14.09
CA LYS A 133 15.76 2.01 14.95
C LYS A 133 14.56 2.74 15.56
N LEU A 134 13.37 2.13 15.49
CA LEU A 134 12.22 2.65 16.20
C LEU A 134 12.39 2.35 17.69
N ASP A 135 12.77 3.36 18.47
CA ASP A 135 13.11 3.20 19.89
C ASP A 135 12.08 3.91 20.79
N PRO A 136 11.21 3.15 21.51
CA PRO A 136 10.21 3.72 22.40
C PRO A 136 10.78 4.36 23.66
N THR A 137 12.09 4.21 23.92
CA THR A 137 12.76 4.80 25.09
C THR A 137 13.28 6.21 24.84
N LEU A 138 13.24 6.69 23.59
CA LEU A 138 13.66 8.04 23.26
C LEU A 138 12.74 9.07 23.94
N PRO A 139 13.30 10.11 24.59
CA PRO A 139 12.49 11.17 25.16
C PRO A 139 11.80 11.99 24.06
N ALA A 140 10.72 12.67 24.42
CA ALA A 140 10.07 13.60 23.51
C ALA A 140 11.08 14.65 23.00
N PRO A 141 11.20 14.84 21.67
CA PRO A 141 12.13 15.78 21.09
C PRO A 141 11.69 17.23 21.40
N PRO A 142 12.64 18.17 21.57
CA PRO A 142 12.33 19.53 21.97
C PRO A 142 11.68 20.38 20.88
N LEU A 143 11.88 20.07 19.59
CA LEU A 143 11.28 20.82 18.48
C LEU A 143 10.06 20.08 17.95
N THR A 144 8.93 20.78 17.90
CA THR A 144 7.72 20.35 17.18
C THR A 144 7.87 20.61 15.68
N PHE A 145 6.92 20.11 14.88
CA PHE A 145 6.88 20.41 13.45
C PHE A 145 6.78 21.95 13.25
N PRO A 146 7.75 22.59 12.58
CA PRO A 146 7.83 24.05 12.56
C PRO A 146 6.70 24.66 11.73
N VAL A 147 6.17 25.79 12.18
CA VAL A 147 5.11 26.54 11.48
C VAL A 147 5.65 27.26 10.24
N PRO A 148 4.80 27.55 9.23
CA PRO A 148 5.19 28.35 8.09
C PRO A 148 5.56 29.78 8.50
N THR A 149 6.48 30.38 7.74
CA THR A 149 7.00 31.74 7.98
C THR A 149 7.13 32.47 6.65
N VAL A 150 7.08 33.81 6.66
CA VAL A 150 7.45 34.60 5.49
C VAL A 150 8.97 34.60 5.30
N GLY A 151 9.41 34.71 4.05
CA GLY A 151 10.82 34.79 3.71
C GLY A 151 11.04 35.21 2.26
N PRO A 152 12.29 35.45 1.84
CA PRO A 152 12.56 35.88 0.48
C PRO A 152 12.26 34.78 -0.55
N ALA A 153 11.68 35.18 -1.68
CA ALA A 153 11.63 34.34 -2.88
C ALA A 153 13.06 34.04 -3.39
N PRO A 154 13.32 32.88 -4.03
CA PRO A 154 12.36 31.84 -4.42
C PRO A 154 12.01 30.81 -3.33
N ALA A 155 12.68 30.83 -2.17
CA ALA A 155 12.56 29.81 -1.14
C ALA A 155 11.27 29.92 -0.29
N GLN A 156 10.73 31.12 -0.11
CA GLN A 156 9.48 31.39 0.61
C GLN A 156 8.72 32.56 -0.04
N ASP A 157 7.49 32.84 0.41
CA ASP A 157 6.72 34.02 0.02
C ASP A 157 7.04 35.20 0.97
N PRO A 158 7.41 36.39 0.45
CA PRO A 158 7.80 37.52 1.28
C PRO A 158 6.62 38.20 1.98
N ASN A 159 5.39 37.95 1.51
CA ASN A 159 4.22 38.72 1.88
C ASN A 159 3.13 37.89 2.57
N SER A 160 3.16 36.56 2.47
CA SER A 160 2.11 35.70 3.04
C SER A 160 2.65 34.43 3.70
N ILE A 161 2.28 34.25 4.97
CA ILE A 161 2.55 33.02 5.74
C ILE A 161 1.79 31.84 5.12
N ALA A 162 0.52 32.02 4.76
CA ALA A 162 -0.30 30.94 4.20
C ALA A 162 0.24 30.42 2.86
N ARG A 163 0.95 31.28 2.10
CA ARG A 163 1.58 30.94 0.82
C ARG A 163 3.02 30.44 0.95
N SER A 164 3.50 30.20 2.18
CA SER A 164 4.86 29.75 2.47
C SER A 164 4.87 28.42 3.23
N GLY A 165 6.00 27.72 3.19
CA GLY A 165 6.33 26.65 4.13
C GLY A 165 7.19 27.16 5.31
N PRO A 166 7.64 26.25 6.19
CA PRO A 166 8.60 26.56 7.25
C PRO A 166 9.96 26.99 6.67
N SER A 167 10.73 27.76 7.44
CA SER A 167 12.10 28.11 7.01
C SER A 167 12.97 26.86 6.89
N ALA A 168 13.86 26.84 5.89
CA ALA A 168 14.74 25.69 5.61
C ALA A 168 15.55 25.25 6.83
N THR A 169 16.07 26.21 7.61
CA THR A 169 16.86 25.95 8.82
C THR A 169 16.02 25.30 9.93
N ALA A 170 14.81 25.79 10.19
CA ALA A 170 13.93 25.22 11.20
C ALA A 170 13.49 23.80 10.81
N LEU A 171 13.15 23.61 9.53
CA LEU A 171 12.75 22.30 9.01
C LEU A 171 13.88 21.27 9.10
N GLU A 172 15.10 21.63 8.71
CA GLU A 172 16.25 20.72 8.88
C GLU A 172 16.57 20.43 10.35
N ALA A 173 16.49 21.42 11.23
CA ALA A 173 16.68 21.21 12.66
C ALA A 173 15.67 20.20 13.21
N PHE A 174 14.40 20.32 12.81
CA PHE A 174 13.34 19.37 13.16
C PHE A 174 13.64 17.95 12.63
N MET A 175 13.99 17.84 11.35
CA MET A 175 14.24 16.56 10.68
C MET A 175 15.49 15.82 11.20
N ARG A 176 16.48 16.54 11.74
CA ARG A 176 17.69 15.96 12.35
C ARG A 176 17.46 15.31 13.71
N GLN A 177 16.40 15.68 14.44
CA GLN A 177 16.11 15.07 15.74
C GLN A 177 15.91 13.56 15.58
N PRO A 178 16.37 12.72 16.50
CA PRO A 178 16.14 11.28 16.41
C PRO A 178 14.70 10.93 16.75
N GLY A 179 14.23 9.78 16.26
CA GLY A 179 12.98 9.16 16.63
C GLY A 179 11.72 9.88 16.12
N LEU A 180 10.58 9.29 16.46
CA LEU A 180 9.25 9.77 16.12
C LEU A 180 8.50 10.16 17.38
N TYR A 181 7.91 11.36 17.36
CA TYR A 181 7.04 11.85 18.41
C TYR A 181 5.82 12.52 17.79
N PRO A 182 4.60 12.23 18.28
CA PRO A 182 4.24 11.21 19.27
C PRO A 182 4.66 9.81 18.81
N PHE A 183 4.89 8.88 19.76
CA PHE A 183 5.34 7.54 19.39
C PHE A 183 4.25 6.83 18.56
N PRO A 184 4.58 6.19 17.43
CA PRO A 184 3.59 5.53 16.57
C PRO A 184 2.77 4.46 17.30
N SER A 185 1.51 4.33 16.92
CA SER A 185 0.62 3.29 17.44
C SER A 185 -0.18 2.67 16.29
N GLN A 186 -0.84 1.54 16.54
CA GLN A 186 -1.71 0.94 15.52
C GLN A 186 -2.85 1.87 15.09
N PHE A 187 -3.35 2.71 16.00
CA PHE A 187 -4.41 3.67 15.72
C PHE A 187 -3.86 5.03 15.33
N SER A 188 -4.62 5.77 14.52
CA SER A 188 -4.34 7.17 14.23
C SER A 188 -4.47 8.01 15.51
N ASN A 189 -3.52 8.92 15.70
CA ASN A 189 -3.52 9.85 16.82
C ASN A 189 -4.41 11.07 16.53
N VAL A 190 -5.63 11.02 17.07
CA VAL A 190 -6.61 12.13 16.99
C VAL A 190 -6.55 13.10 18.16
N LEU A 191 -5.68 12.85 19.14
CA LEU A 191 -5.59 13.66 20.36
C LEU A 191 -4.66 14.85 20.17
N ASP A 192 -3.50 14.61 19.54
CA ASP A 192 -2.54 15.66 19.27
C ASP A 192 -3.02 16.60 18.17
N ARG A 193 -2.78 17.88 18.38
CA ARG A 193 -3.26 18.95 17.50
C ARG A 193 -2.18 19.38 16.52
N ASN A 194 -2.61 19.67 15.31
CA ASN A 194 -1.76 20.22 14.28
C ASN A 194 -1.08 21.50 14.81
N PRO A 195 0.26 21.57 14.84
CA PRO A 195 0.97 22.75 15.34
C PRO A 195 0.68 24.01 14.52
N TRP A 196 0.17 23.87 13.30
CA TRP A 196 -0.17 24.96 12.40
C TRP A 196 -1.60 25.47 12.59
N LYS A 197 -2.34 24.96 13.58
CA LYS A 197 -3.75 25.32 13.83
C LYS A 197 -3.99 26.83 13.77
N GLY A 198 -3.15 27.64 14.42
CA GLY A 198 -3.33 29.09 14.44
C GLY A 198 -3.22 29.73 13.05
N GLN A 199 -2.28 29.26 12.22
CA GLN A 199 -2.13 29.74 10.84
C GLN A 199 -3.27 29.26 9.94
N ILE A 200 -3.76 28.04 10.16
CA ILE A 200 -4.89 27.45 9.43
C ILE A 200 -6.18 28.23 9.73
N GLU A 201 -6.49 28.47 11.00
CA GLU A 201 -7.68 29.22 11.40
C GLU A 201 -7.65 30.67 10.86
N ALA A 202 -6.47 31.29 10.87
CA ALA A 202 -6.27 32.63 10.30
C ALA A 202 -6.50 32.65 8.78
N PHE A 203 -6.06 31.62 8.04
CA PHE A 203 -6.32 31.51 6.61
C PHE A 203 -7.80 31.24 6.32
N LEU A 204 -8.41 30.26 6.99
CA LEU A 204 -9.80 29.87 6.76
C LEU A 204 -10.83 30.87 7.29
N ASN A 205 -10.40 31.85 8.09
CA ASN A 205 -11.29 32.73 8.85
C ASN A 205 -12.37 31.94 9.62
N ARG A 206 -11.96 30.83 10.25
CA ARG A 206 -12.86 29.84 10.86
C ARG A 206 -12.31 29.39 12.21
N HIS A 207 -13.14 29.45 13.26
CA HIS A 207 -12.77 29.03 14.62
C HIS A 207 -13.92 28.28 15.34
N PRO A 208 -13.63 27.23 16.11
CA PRO A 208 -12.36 26.49 16.14
C PRO A 208 -12.21 25.56 14.93
N VAL A 209 -10.97 25.27 14.54
CA VAL A 209 -10.65 24.15 13.62
C VAL A 209 -10.10 22.97 14.42
N GLY A 210 -10.60 21.76 14.14
CA GLY A 210 -10.23 20.54 14.85
C GLY A 210 -8.78 20.11 14.63
N SER A 211 -8.33 20.13 13.37
CA SER A 211 -7.00 19.80 12.83
C SER A 211 -6.16 18.87 13.71
N PRO A 212 -6.36 17.54 13.64
CA PRO A 212 -5.47 16.59 14.27
C PRO A 212 -4.07 16.64 13.63
N ALA A 213 -3.04 16.32 14.41
CA ALA A 213 -1.66 16.26 13.92
C ALA A 213 -1.43 15.08 12.96
N GLU A 214 -2.10 13.94 13.20
CA GLU A 214 -2.10 12.81 12.27
C GLU A 214 -3.30 12.90 11.33
N GLY A 215 -3.05 12.81 10.02
CA GLY A 215 -4.07 12.88 8.97
C GLY A 215 -4.66 11.53 8.58
N ARG A 216 -4.12 10.42 9.10
CA ARG A 216 -4.62 9.07 8.80
C ARG A 216 -6.05 8.89 9.29
N PRO A 217 -6.95 8.26 8.51
CA PRO A 217 -8.32 7.99 8.93
C PRO A 217 -8.36 7.24 10.28
N PRO A 218 -9.19 7.69 11.26
CA PRO A 218 -9.21 7.12 12.60
C PRO A 218 -10.18 5.94 12.74
N GLY A 219 -9.97 5.14 13.78
CA GLY A 219 -10.80 3.97 14.04
C GLY A 219 -10.13 2.68 13.60
N LYS A 220 -10.73 1.55 13.97
CA LYS A 220 -10.14 0.23 13.81
C LYS A 220 -10.03 -0.22 12.36
N GLY A 221 -11.00 0.11 11.51
CA GLY A 221 -11.01 -0.27 10.09
C GLY A 221 -9.86 0.33 9.28
N TRP A 222 -9.23 1.41 9.79
CA TRP A 222 -8.05 2.06 9.20
C TRP A 222 -6.82 1.99 10.12
N SER A 223 -6.88 1.15 11.16
CA SER A 223 -5.74 0.89 12.03
C SER A 223 -4.72 -0.01 11.34
N HIS A 224 -3.47 0.04 11.79
CA HIS A 224 -2.45 -0.81 11.22
C HIS A 224 -2.78 -2.28 11.46
N GLN A 225 -3.03 -3.00 10.36
CA GLN A 225 -3.38 -4.41 10.43
C GLN A 225 -2.20 -5.23 10.93
N ARG A 226 -2.44 -6.24 11.76
CA ARG A 226 -1.38 -7.15 12.25
C ARG A 226 -0.22 -6.36 12.89
N TRP A 227 -0.53 -5.40 13.77
CA TRP A 227 0.45 -4.47 14.34
C TRP A 227 1.54 -5.16 15.17
N ASN A 228 1.17 -6.07 16.06
CA ASN A 228 2.14 -6.76 16.90
C ASN A 228 2.95 -7.77 16.10
N GLU A 229 2.33 -8.42 15.11
CA GLU A 229 3.04 -9.38 14.26
C GLU A 229 4.08 -8.71 13.36
N PHE A 230 3.72 -7.60 12.72
CA PHE A 230 4.63 -6.80 11.88
C PHE A 230 4.98 -5.48 12.56
N TYR A 231 5.44 -5.56 13.81
CA TYR A 231 5.83 -4.40 14.56
C TYR A 231 7.00 -3.67 13.86
N PRO A 232 6.91 -2.35 13.61
CA PRO A 232 7.97 -1.61 12.92
C PRO A 232 9.29 -1.68 13.70
N GLN A 233 10.33 -2.17 13.05
CA GLN A 233 11.66 -2.29 13.66
C GLN A 233 12.50 -1.05 13.42
N VAL A 234 12.29 -0.43 12.26
CA VAL A 234 12.96 0.80 11.86
C VAL A 234 11.92 1.80 11.40
N ALA A 235 12.28 3.07 11.48
CA ALA A 235 11.47 4.15 11.01
C ALA A 235 12.32 5.22 10.34
N PHE A 236 11.68 6.10 9.59
CA PHE A 236 12.27 7.35 9.18
C PHE A 236 11.18 8.41 9.07
N LYS A 237 11.58 9.67 9.24
CA LYS A 237 10.75 10.81 8.89
C LYS A 237 11.21 11.44 7.59
N THR A 238 10.24 11.87 6.82
CA THR A 238 10.42 12.71 5.64
C THR A 238 9.38 13.82 5.62
N VAL A 239 9.62 14.84 4.80
CA VAL A 239 8.70 15.95 4.64
C VAL A 239 8.47 16.24 3.16
N GLN A 240 7.23 16.39 2.72
CA GLN A 240 6.94 16.98 1.43
C GLN A 240 7.08 18.50 1.56
N ALA A 241 8.01 19.09 0.80
CA ALA A 241 8.32 20.50 0.91
C ALA A 241 8.62 21.12 -0.46
N GLY A 242 8.43 22.43 -0.54
CA GLY A 242 8.88 23.22 -1.69
C GLY A 242 10.40 23.25 -1.84
N ALA A 243 10.84 23.47 -3.07
CA ALA A 243 12.25 23.53 -3.46
C ALA A 243 13.10 24.42 -2.54
N LYS A 244 14.21 23.87 -2.04
CA LYS A 244 15.21 24.55 -1.21
C LYS A 244 16.61 23.94 -1.43
N LEU A 245 17.62 24.68 -1.00
CA LEU A 245 19.01 24.21 -0.97
C LEU A 245 19.15 22.95 -0.10
N ASN A 246 19.95 21.98 -0.55
CA ASN A 246 20.32 20.83 0.28
C ASN A 246 21.38 21.23 1.32
N GLY A 247 21.03 21.12 2.61
CA GLY A 247 21.94 21.37 3.74
C GLY A 247 22.82 20.18 4.16
N GLY A 248 22.78 19.06 3.43
CA GLY A 248 23.54 17.83 3.74
C GLY A 248 22.96 17.03 4.91
N MET A 249 21.67 17.20 5.21
CA MET A 249 21.03 16.56 6.37
C MET A 249 21.11 15.03 6.30
N ARG A 250 21.03 14.46 5.09
CA ARG A 250 21.04 13.02 4.84
C ARG A 250 22.45 12.44 4.64
N ASP A 251 23.52 13.25 4.65
CA ASP A 251 24.89 12.76 4.37
C ASP A 251 25.31 11.61 5.31
N ARG A 252 25.04 11.79 6.61
CA ARG A 252 25.34 10.79 7.65
C ARG A 252 24.31 9.68 7.76
N ARG A 253 23.25 9.74 6.93
CA ARG A 253 22.17 8.75 6.86
C ARG A 253 22.32 7.82 5.66
N GLN A 254 23.25 8.09 4.75
CA GLN A 254 23.62 7.16 3.69
C GLN A 254 24.32 5.94 4.28
N LEU A 255 23.96 4.73 3.84
CA LEU A 255 24.56 3.47 4.29
C LEU A 255 26.08 3.44 4.03
N HIS A 256 26.52 4.00 2.90
CA HIS A 256 27.94 4.12 2.54
C HIS A 256 28.67 5.27 3.28
N ASN A 257 27.95 6.23 3.88
CA ASN A 257 28.48 7.38 4.64
C ASN A 257 29.62 8.14 3.94
N TYR A 258 29.59 8.18 2.60
CA TYR A 258 30.66 8.66 1.72
C TYR A 258 32.08 8.17 2.08
N ALA A 259 32.19 6.96 2.60
CA ALA A 259 33.44 6.44 3.17
C ALA A 259 33.98 5.20 2.45
N VAL A 260 33.13 4.46 1.74
CA VAL A 260 33.46 3.15 1.17
C VAL A 260 32.98 3.03 -0.27
N GLY A 261 33.60 2.12 -1.02
CA GLY A 261 33.21 1.84 -2.41
C GLY A 261 33.42 3.01 -3.36
N GLU A 262 32.62 3.07 -4.43
CA GLU A 262 32.63 4.18 -5.40
C GLU A 262 32.10 5.49 -4.80
N PHE A 263 31.47 5.45 -3.62
CA PHE A 263 31.07 6.63 -2.86
C PHE A 263 32.12 7.11 -1.86
N GLY A 264 33.24 6.39 -1.68
CA GLY A 264 34.34 6.78 -0.79
C GLY A 264 35.48 7.51 -1.53
N PRO A 265 36.48 8.06 -0.82
CA PRO A 265 37.60 8.76 -1.43
C PRO A 265 38.28 7.96 -2.56
N GLY A 266 38.36 8.56 -3.76
CA GLY A 266 38.91 7.93 -4.97
C GLY A 266 37.89 7.17 -5.83
N GLY A 267 36.67 6.97 -5.33
CA GLY A 267 35.54 6.42 -6.08
C GLY A 267 34.91 7.41 -7.07
N LEU A 268 34.16 6.89 -8.04
CA LEU A 268 33.53 7.68 -9.10
C LEU A 268 32.45 8.64 -8.60
N TYR A 269 31.79 8.32 -7.48
CA TYR A 269 30.60 9.02 -6.96
C TYR A 269 30.85 9.78 -5.67
N TYR A 270 32.08 9.77 -5.16
CA TYR A 270 32.45 10.57 -3.99
C TYR A 270 32.27 12.07 -4.26
N GLN A 271 32.59 12.52 -5.47
CA GLN A 271 32.20 13.84 -5.93
C GLN A 271 30.74 13.76 -6.41
N THR A 272 29.78 14.26 -5.63
CA THR A 272 28.35 14.00 -5.89
C THR A 272 27.77 14.85 -7.03
N SER A 273 28.39 15.98 -7.35
CA SER A 273 28.02 16.88 -8.45
C SER A 273 29.26 17.56 -9.04
N ASP A 274 29.13 18.32 -10.12
CA ASP A 274 30.25 19.11 -10.67
C ASP A 274 30.60 20.36 -9.84
N ILE A 275 29.89 20.61 -8.72
CA ILE A 275 30.18 21.73 -7.82
C ILE A 275 31.42 21.38 -6.95
N PRO A 276 32.48 22.21 -6.92
CA PRO A 276 33.73 21.86 -6.23
C PRO A 276 33.61 21.52 -4.73
N THR A 277 32.55 21.96 -4.06
CA THR A 277 32.34 21.77 -2.61
C THR A 277 31.56 20.51 -2.25
N THR A 278 31.11 19.71 -3.23
CA THR A 278 30.25 18.54 -3.00
C THR A 278 31.04 17.21 -2.94
N THR A 279 32.28 17.26 -2.48
CA THR A 279 33.10 16.07 -2.23
C THR A 279 32.65 15.41 -0.93
N GLY A 280 32.09 14.20 -1.02
CA GLY A 280 31.63 13.41 0.13
C GLY A 280 30.39 13.97 0.83
N THR A 281 29.57 14.73 0.10
CA THR A 281 28.38 15.42 0.65
C THR A 281 27.43 15.85 -0.47
N THR A 282 26.13 15.93 -0.19
CA THR A 282 25.14 16.60 -1.05
C THR A 282 24.90 18.06 -0.67
N LYS A 283 25.55 18.54 0.40
CA LYS A 283 25.41 19.91 0.88
C LYS A 283 25.83 20.92 -0.19
N GLY A 284 24.97 21.90 -0.43
CA GLY A 284 25.21 22.95 -1.41
C GLY A 284 24.63 22.65 -2.80
N ILE A 285 23.98 21.50 -3.00
CA ILE A 285 23.27 21.20 -4.24
C ILE A 285 21.94 21.98 -4.25
N ASP A 286 21.78 22.78 -5.29
CA ASP A 286 20.59 23.57 -5.57
C ASP A 286 19.51 22.75 -6.31
N THR A 287 18.23 23.11 -6.11
CA THR A 287 17.08 22.59 -6.85
C THR A 287 16.94 23.26 -8.22
N ARG A 288 17.82 22.89 -9.15
CA ARG A 288 17.80 23.33 -10.56
C ARG A 288 18.06 22.13 -11.46
N PHE A 289 17.38 22.08 -12.61
CA PHE A 289 17.48 20.95 -13.56
C PHE A 289 18.81 20.92 -14.33
N HIS A 290 19.55 22.03 -14.36
CA HIS A 290 20.90 22.16 -14.91
C HIS A 290 21.61 23.35 -14.23
N PRO A 291 22.96 23.37 -14.08
CA PRO A 291 23.68 24.49 -13.47
C PRO A 291 23.40 25.87 -14.11
N ASN A 292 23.13 25.92 -15.41
CA ASN A 292 22.78 27.16 -16.13
C ASN A 292 21.29 27.55 -16.02
N PHE A 293 20.44 26.70 -15.45
CA PHE A 293 19.02 27.01 -15.30
C PHE A 293 18.77 27.87 -14.04
N PRO A 294 17.67 28.65 -14.03
CA PRO A 294 17.17 29.30 -12.82
C PRO A 294 16.88 28.31 -11.69
N LEU A 295 16.94 28.79 -10.44
CA LEU A 295 16.48 28.03 -9.28
C LEU A 295 14.97 27.82 -9.36
N GLN A 296 14.50 26.64 -8.94
CA GLN A 296 13.07 26.39 -8.82
C GLN A 296 12.48 27.12 -7.61
N ASN A 297 11.31 27.73 -7.80
CA ASN A 297 10.51 28.33 -6.76
C ASN A 297 9.87 27.24 -5.89
N HIS A 298 9.75 27.50 -4.59
CA HIS A 298 9.12 26.58 -3.64
C HIS A 298 7.66 26.24 -3.98
N LYS A 299 6.98 27.04 -4.80
CA LYS A 299 5.61 26.76 -5.30
C LYS A 299 5.62 25.90 -6.57
N SER A 300 6.70 25.94 -7.36
CA SER A 300 6.80 25.27 -8.65
C SER A 300 7.23 23.81 -8.54
N LEU A 301 8.18 23.50 -7.66
CA LEU A 301 8.73 22.15 -7.46
C LEU A 301 8.56 21.72 -6.01
N TRP A 302 7.96 20.54 -5.80
CA TRP A 302 7.74 19.94 -4.48
C TRP A 302 8.36 18.55 -4.47
N THR A 303 9.38 18.32 -3.64
CA THR A 303 10.05 17.03 -3.51
C THR A 303 10.10 16.58 -2.06
N PHE A 304 10.44 15.31 -1.86
CA PHE A 304 10.79 14.80 -0.54
C PHE A 304 12.02 15.55 0.01
N ASP A 305 11.87 16.07 1.23
CA ASP A 305 12.73 17.04 1.90
C ASP A 305 12.91 18.38 1.15
N GLY A 306 12.20 18.63 0.04
CA GLY A 306 12.32 19.84 -0.78
C GLY A 306 13.68 20.02 -1.46
N THR A 307 14.48 18.96 -1.59
CA THR A 307 15.89 19.05 -2.01
C THR A 307 16.22 18.10 -3.16
N PHE A 308 17.32 18.40 -3.87
CA PHE A 308 18.04 17.44 -4.70
C PHE A 308 19.30 16.93 -3.96
N PRO A 309 19.78 15.71 -4.22
CA PRO A 309 19.28 14.72 -5.19
C PRO A 309 17.90 14.13 -4.84
N PRO A 310 17.27 13.40 -5.79
CA PRO A 310 16.06 12.62 -5.54
C PRO A 310 16.30 11.56 -4.46
N LYS A 311 15.26 11.16 -3.73
CA LYS A 311 15.40 10.30 -2.55
C LYS A 311 15.23 8.83 -2.85
N LEU A 312 16.01 7.99 -2.17
CA LEU A 312 15.94 6.54 -2.24
C LEU A 312 15.64 5.96 -0.86
N LEU A 313 14.69 5.04 -0.80
CA LEU A 313 14.52 4.16 0.36
C LEU A 313 15.17 2.81 0.06
N MET A 314 15.93 2.28 1.01
CA MET A 314 16.47 0.93 0.94
C MET A 314 15.88 0.12 2.08
N VAL A 315 15.26 -1.02 1.76
CA VAL A 315 14.65 -1.92 2.73
C VAL A 315 15.10 -3.35 2.52
N ARG A 316 14.84 -4.20 3.51
CA ARG A 316 15.19 -5.62 3.50
C ARG A 316 14.01 -6.45 3.95
N TYR A 317 13.77 -7.57 3.27
CA TYR A 317 12.71 -8.51 3.65
C TYR A 317 12.82 -8.96 5.11
N GLY A 318 11.71 -8.92 5.84
CA GLY A 318 11.62 -9.27 7.25
C GLY A 318 11.85 -8.11 8.21
N GLN A 319 12.12 -6.89 7.72
CA GLN A 319 12.29 -5.68 8.54
C GLN A 319 11.13 -4.69 8.29
N PRO A 320 10.01 -4.81 9.04
CA PRO A 320 8.92 -3.85 8.97
C PRO A 320 9.42 -2.41 9.20
N THR A 321 9.02 -1.51 8.31
CA THR A 321 9.50 -0.13 8.23
C THR A 321 8.31 0.83 8.36
N LEU A 322 8.47 1.87 9.18
CA LEU A 322 7.48 2.94 9.31
C LEU A 322 8.02 4.25 8.75
N MET A 323 7.30 4.82 7.79
CA MET A 323 7.55 6.15 7.27
C MET A 323 6.57 7.13 7.93
N ARG A 324 7.10 8.14 8.62
CA ARG A 324 6.29 9.32 8.99
C ARG A 324 6.46 10.41 7.94
N HIS A 325 5.40 10.66 7.17
CA HIS A 325 5.38 11.68 6.12
C HIS A 325 4.77 12.97 6.64
N TYR A 326 5.56 14.02 6.83
CA TYR A 326 5.07 15.35 7.18
C TYR A 326 4.71 16.16 5.93
N ASN A 327 3.67 16.99 6.01
CA ASN A 327 3.30 17.91 4.94
C ASN A 327 3.70 19.34 5.30
N ALA A 328 4.78 19.85 4.68
CA ALA A 328 5.26 21.23 4.84
C ALA A 328 4.91 22.13 3.65
N LEU A 329 3.93 21.74 2.82
CA LEU A 329 3.45 22.57 1.72
C LEU A 329 2.65 23.78 2.26
N PRO A 330 2.45 24.82 1.43
CA PRO A 330 1.67 25.99 1.83
C PRO A 330 0.23 25.67 2.26
N ILE A 331 -0.30 26.43 3.23
CA ILE A 331 -1.71 26.31 3.69
C ILE A 331 -2.68 26.79 2.61
N ASP A 332 -2.32 27.81 1.84
CA ASP A 332 -3.13 28.29 0.73
C ASP A 332 -3.03 27.32 -0.46
N PRO A 333 -4.11 26.61 -0.85
CA PRO A 333 -4.08 25.69 -1.99
C PRO A 333 -3.76 26.37 -3.33
N ALA A 334 -3.83 27.70 -3.44
CA ALA A 334 -3.41 28.45 -4.63
C ALA A 334 -1.89 28.74 -4.67
N ALA A 335 -1.14 28.45 -3.61
CA ALA A 335 0.31 28.67 -3.57
C ALA A 335 1.10 27.53 -4.22
N ASN A 336 0.80 27.26 -5.49
CA ASN A 336 1.25 26.08 -6.22
C ASN A 336 1.75 26.42 -7.65
N ALA A 337 1.82 27.70 -8.00
CA ALA A 337 2.32 28.19 -9.28
C ALA A 337 1.65 27.58 -10.53
N GLY A 338 0.34 27.32 -10.49
CA GLY A 338 -0.40 26.90 -11.69
C GLY A 338 -1.10 25.56 -11.60
N PHE A 339 -0.63 24.67 -10.73
CA PHE A 339 -1.00 23.25 -10.74
C PHE A 339 -0.58 22.58 -9.44
N GLY A 340 -1.11 21.39 -9.17
CA GLY A 340 -0.86 20.60 -7.96
C GLY A 340 -1.67 21.06 -6.77
N LEU A 341 -1.82 20.20 -5.77
CA LEU A 341 -2.57 20.50 -4.56
C LEU A 341 -1.74 20.16 -3.33
N HIS A 342 -1.87 21.00 -2.31
CA HIS A 342 -1.11 20.88 -1.07
C HIS A 342 -1.50 19.69 -0.18
N THR A 343 -2.48 18.88 -0.57
CA THR A 343 -2.89 17.65 0.12
C THR A 343 -2.26 16.44 -0.56
N ILE A 344 -1.92 15.44 0.23
CA ILE A 344 -1.06 14.32 -0.20
C ILE A 344 -1.71 13.01 0.21
N SER A 345 -1.64 12.00 -0.66
CA SER A 345 -1.71 10.59 -0.30
C SER A 345 -0.48 9.91 -0.87
N THR A 346 0.25 9.09 -0.12
CA THR A 346 1.46 8.43 -0.64
C THR A 346 1.20 6.96 -0.90
N HIS A 347 1.40 6.54 -2.15
CA HIS A 347 1.27 5.15 -2.57
C HIS A 347 2.63 4.48 -2.72
N GLU A 348 2.82 3.33 -2.06
CA GLU A 348 3.96 2.45 -2.29
C GLU A 348 3.66 1.48 -3.43
N HIS A 349 4.08 1.87 -4.63
CA HIS A 349 3.76 1.18 -5.85
C HIS A 349 4.45 -0.19 -5.91
N ASN A 350 3.65 -1.21 -6.25
CA ASN A 350 3.98 -2.65 -6.17
C ASN A 350 4.01 -3.25 -4.75
N GLY A 351 3.64 -2.48 -3.74
CA GLY A 351 3.67 -2.89 -2.36
C GLY A 351 2.72 -4.04 -2.03
N HIS A 352 3.26 -5.16 -1.55
CA HIS A 352 2.46 -6.15 -0.81
C HIS A 352 2.22 -5.66 0.63
N SER A 353 1.45 -4.58 0.70
CA SER A 353 1.27 -3.72 1.86
C SER A 353 -0.19 -3.70 2.30
N PRO A 354 -0.49 -3.54 3.60
CA PRO A 354 -1.86 -3.39 4.08
C PRO A 354 -2.54 -2.13 3.53
N ALA A 355 -3.85 -2.22 3.28
CA ALA A 355 -4.68 -1.15 2.71
C ALA A 355 -4.51 0.23 3.36
N GLU A 356 -4.41 0.31 4.68
CA GLU A 356 -4.28 1.61 5.38
C GLU A 356 -2.93 2.31 5.16
N SER A 357 -1.95 1.58 4.62
CA SER A 357 -0.60 2.08 4.26
C SER A 357 -0.31 1.95 2.77
N ASP A 358 -1.30 1.52 1.97
CA ASP A 358 -1.16 1.35 0.52
C ASP A 358 -1.18 2.68 -0.22
N GLY A 359 -1.91 3.69 0.28
CA GLY A 359 -2.01 5.01 -0.36
C GLY A 359 -3.35 5.29 -1.03
N TYR A 360 -4.44 4.70 -0.53
CA TYR A 360 -5.80 4.95 -1.01
C TYR A 360 -6.07 6.43 -1.34
N ALA A 361 -6.56 6.71 -2.55
CA ALA A 361 -6.57 8.06 -3.09
C ALA A 361 -7.38 9.08 -2.29
N ASN A 362 -8.41 8.62 -1.56
CA ASN A 362 -9.25 9.47 -0.71
C ASN A 362 -8.86 9.42 0.79
N ALA A 363 -7.67 8.91 1.13
CA ALA A 363 -7.08 8.96 2.47
C ALA A 363 -5.93 10.00 2.55
N PHE A 364 -6.16 11.19 1.99
CA PHE A 364 -5.17 12.27 1.94
C PHE A 364 -5.07 13.08 3.25
N PHE A 365 -3.94 13.77 3.43
CA PHE A 365 -3.66 14.62 4.60
C PHE A 365 -3.17 16.03 4.23
N PHE A 366 -3.38 16.98 5.14
CA PHE A 366 -3.22 18.42 4.93
C PHE A 366 -1.88 18.98 5.43
N PRO A 367 -1.50 20.19 4.99
CA PRO A 367 -0.36 20.91 5.56
C PRO A 367 -0.41 21.03 7.09
N GLY A 368 0.75 20.85 7.73
CA GLY A 368 0.87 20.81 9.19
C GLY A 368 0.60 19.43 9.80
N GLN A 369 0.03 18.49 9.05
CA GLN A 369 -0.20 17.12 9.48
C GLN A 369 0.96 16.19 9.10
N TYR A 370 0.95 15.00 9.70
CA TYR A 370 1.72 13.85 9.22
C TYR A 370 0.82 12.63 8.98
N TYR A 371 1.32 11.67 8.21
CA TYR A 371 0.72 10.34 8.05
C TYR A 371 1.79 9.27 8.33
N ASP A 372 1.45 8.25 9.12
CA ASP A 372 2.31 7.10 9.38
C ASP A 372 1.95 5.97 8.40
N TYR A 373 2.85 5.71 7.45
CA TYR A 373 2.77 4.58 6.52
C TYR A 373 3.59 3.43 7.09
N ARG A 374 2.98 2.26 7.25
CA ARG A 374 3.64 1.07 7.78
C ARG A 374 3.71 -0.03 6.74
N TRP A 375 4.92 -0.31 6.28
CA TRP A 375 5.18 -1.38 5.34
C TRP A 375 5.81 -2.58 6.05
N PRO A 376 5.16 -3.75 6.08
CA PRO A 376 5.70 -4.96 6.70
C PRO A 376 7.02 -5.46 6.07
N ILE A 377 7.25 -5.14 4.79
CA ILE A 377 8.41 -5.61 3.99
C ILE A 377 8.56 -7.13 4.13
N GLN A 378 7.51 -7.86 3.75
CA GLN A 378 7.36 -9.29 4.01
C GLN A 378 7.12 -10.04 2.69
N LEU A 379 7.52 -11.32 2.60
CA LEU A 379 7.30 -12.14 1.40
C LEU A 379 5.86 -12.65 1.34
N ALA A 380 5.12 -12.33 0.27
CA ALA A 380 3.78 -12.85 0.05
C ALA A 380 3.70 -14.38 0.21
N GLY A 381 2.55 -14.90 0.64
CA GLY A 381 2.41 -16.31 1.05
C GLY A 381 2.99 -16.59 2.43
N TYR A 382 3.18 -15.56 3.25
CA TYR A 382 3.67 -15.62 4.62
C TYR A 382 2.93 -16.61 5.50
N ASP A 383 1.62 -16.72 5.31
CA ASP A 383 0.73 -17.58 6.10
C ASP A 383 0.55 -18.97 5.48
N THR A 384 1.05 -19.21 4.27
CA THR A 384 0.76 -20.44 3.50
C THR A 384 2.01 -21.21 3.08
N ILE A 385 3.13 -20.54 2.84
CA ILE A 385 4.37 -21.11 2.30
C ILE A 385 5.54 -20.80 3.23
N ASN A 386 6.39 -21.81 3.48
CA ASN A 386 7.57 -21.68 4.34
C ASN A 386 7.24 -21.04 5.72
N THR A 387 6.11 -21.43 6.31
CA THR A 387 5.60 -20.87 7.59
C THR A 387 6.52 -21.15 8.78
N LYS A 388 7.48 -22.06 8.63
CA LYS A 388 8.51 -22.38 9.63
C LYS A 388 9.84 -21.63 9.45
N ALA A 389 9.97 -20.78 8.42
CA ALA A 389 11.18 -20.05 8.09
C ALA A 389 12.43 -20.94 7.93
N GLU A 390 12.32 -22.02 7.15
CA GLU A 390 13.39 -23.02 6.98
C GLU A 390 14.13 -22.87 5.65
N ASP A 391 13.50 -22.30 4.62
CA ASP A 391 14.09 -22.12 3.30
C ASP A 391 15.14 -20.99 3.30
N PRO A 392 16.41 -21.26 2.96
CA PRO A 392 17.46 -20.24 2.96
C PRO A 392 17.27 -19.16 1.88
N ARG A 393 16.40 -19.37 0.89
CA ARG A 393 16.08 -18.37 -0.15
C ARG A 393 15.10 -17.31 0.34
N ALA A 394 14.29 -17.63 1.34
CA ALA A 394 13.45 -16.68 2.06
C ALA A 394 14.20 -16.19 3.30
N ALA A 395 15.03 -15.16 3.14
CA ALA A 395 15.84 -14.64 4.25
C ALA A 395 16.09 -13.12 4.15
N PHE A 396 16.18 -12.51 5.32
CA PHE A 396 16.69 -11.15 5.56
C PHE A 396 18.21 -11.12 5.35
N PRO A 397 18.75 -10.27 4.46
CA PRO A 397 20.20 -10.07 4.35
C PRO A 397 20.72 -9.26 5.54
N CYS A 398 21.72 -9.77 6.25
CA CYS A 398 22.18 -9.20 7.51
C CYS A 398 23.69 -8.93 7.55
N ALA A 399 24.08 -7.97 8.38
CA ALA A 399 25.48 -7.77 8.77
C ALA A 399 25.89 -8.74 9.91
N PRO A 400 27.17 -9.12 10.01
CA PRO A 400 27.66 -9.94 11.12
C PRO A 400 27.26 -9.37 12.49
N GLY A 401 26.65 -10.21 13.34
CA GLY A 401 26.18 -9.83 14.68
C GLY A 401 24.81 -9.12 14.71
N GLU A 402 24.21 -8.80 13.57
CA GLU A 402 22.85 -8.26 13.50
C GLU A 402 21.84 -9.33 13.94
N THR A 403 20.75 -8.89 14.59
CA THR A 403 19.67 -9.77 15.03
C THR A 403 18.33 -9.31 14.49
N LEU A 404 17.44 -10.25 14.18
CA LEU A 404 16.08 -9.99 13.71
C LEU A 404 15.09 -10.81 14.53
N TYR A 405 13.98 -10.21 14.96
CA TYR A 405 12.88 -10.99 15.53
C TYR A 405 12.14 -11.70 14.40
N VAL A 406 12.04 -13.03 14.46
CA VAL A 406 11.34 -13.84 13.47
C VAL A 406 10.18 -14.56 14.13
N ASN A 407 8.97 -14.36 13.60
CA ASN A 407 7.75 -15.01 14.06
C ASN A 407 7.56 -16.38 13.37
N ASP A 408 8.49 -17.32 13.63
CA ASP A 408 8.47 -18.71 13.13
C ASP A 408 7.87 -19.69 14.16
N ALA A 409 8.08 -21.00 14.00
CA ALA A 409 7.61 -22.01 14.96
C ALA A 409 8.22 -21.86 16.39
N THR A 410 9.28 -21.07 16.52
CA THR A 410 9.99 -20.73 17.77
C THR A 410 10.25 -19.21 17.83
N PRO A 411 9.20 -18.38 17.99
CA PRO A 411 9.32 -16.93 17.87
C PRO A 411 10.41 -16.34 18.76
N GLY A 412 11.25 -15.47 18.22
CA GLY A 412 12.35 -14.87 18.97
C GLY A 412 13.40 -14.19 18.10
N LEU A 413 14.37 -13.57 18.77
CA LEU A 413 15.53 -12.98 18.11
C LEU A 413 16.42 -14.08 17.53
N LYS A 414 16.65 -14.00 16.23
CA LYS A 414 17.62 -14.83 15.49
C LYS A 414 18.84 -13.98 15.20
N THR A 415 20.02 -14.57 15.26
CA THR A 415 21.29 -13.90 14.97
C THR A 415 21.70 -14.19 13.53
N CYS A 416 22.32 -13.20 12.89
CA CYS A 416 22.88 -13.32 11.56
C CYS A 416 23.78 -14.55 11.43
N ASN A 417 23.50 -15.40 10.45
CA ASN A 417 24.31 -16.57 10.13
C ASN A 417 24.68 -16.53 8.65
N ASN A 418 25.99 -16.45 8.35
CA ASN A 418 26.52 -16.34 6.98
C ASN A 418 25.85 -15.23 6.13
N GLY A 419 25.57 -14.08 6.74
CA GLY A 419 25.00 -12.92 6.05
C GLY A 419 23.50 -13.01 5.79
N SER A 420 22.78 -13.97 6.39
CA SER A 420 21.32 -14.05 6.31
C SER A 420 20.64 -14.48 7.60
N ILE A 421 19.36 -14.13 7.76
CA ILE A 421 18.43 -14.64 8.77
C ILE A 421 17.18 -15.12 8.06
N LYS A 422 16.83 -16.40 8.20
CA LYS A 422 15.67 -16.98 7.52
C LYS A 422 14.36 -16.37 8.02
N ILE A 423 13.41 -16.18 7.10
CA ILE A 423 12.08 -15.62 7.35
C ILE A 423 11.02 -16.49 6.68
N ARG A 424 9.74 -16.22 6.98
CA ARG A 424 8.58 -16.88 6.37
C ARG A 424 8.25 -16.32 5.00
N GLY A 425 7.37 -17.00 4.28
CA GLY A 425 6.82 -16.57 2.99
C GLY A 425 7.50 -17.22 1.78
N ASP A 426 6.91 -16.98 0.62
CA ASP A 426 7.34 -17.58 -0.64
C ASP A 426 8.46 -16.76 -1.28
N TRP A 427 9.68 -17.30 -1.30
CA TRP A 427 10.82 -16.62 -1.93
C TRP A 427 10.64 -16.39 -3.44
N ARG A 428 9.71 -17.11 -4.09
CA ARG A 428 9.36 -16.89 -5.50
C ARG A 428 8.61 -15.57 -5.72
N GLU A 429 8.09 -14.98 -4.65
CA GLU A 429 7.44 -13.66 -4.66
C GLU A 429 8.43 -12.53 -4.30
N THR A 430 9.74 -12.76 -4.44
CA THR A 430 10.77 -11.77 -4.13
C THR A 430 10.72 -10.60 -5.11
N MET A 431 10.53 -9.41 -4.55
CA MET A 431 10.55 -8.12 -5.22
C MET A 431 11.89 -7.40 -5.00
N SER A 432 12.17 -6.35 -5.78
CA SER A 432 13.47 -5.68 -5.82
C SER A 432 13.42 -4.17 -6.13
N THR A 433 12.76 -3.73 -7.21
CA THR A 433 12.69 -2.33 -7.65
C THR A 433 11.28 -1.78 -7.49
N HIS A 434 11.10 -0.94 -6.47
CA HIS A 434 9.86 -0.26 -6.14
C HIS A 434 10.03 1.25 -6.27
N TRP A 435 8.92 1.96 -6.10
CA TRP A 435 8.89 3.41 -5.98
C TRP A 435 7.65 3.81 -5.20
N PHE A 436 7.64 5.04 -4.67
CA PHE A 436 6.44 5.57 -4.05
C PHE A 436 6.24 7.03 -4.42
N HIS A 437 4.98 7.42 -4.52
CA HIS A 437 4.58 8.69 -5.13
C HIS A 437 3.25 9.19 -4.58
N ASP A 438 2.90 10.44 -4.93
CA ASP A 438 1.58 10.97 -4.62
C ASP A 438 0.47 10.18 -5.33
N HIS A 439 -0.66 9.99 -4.67
CA HIS A 439 -1.85 9.30 -5.18
C HIS A 439 -3.11 10.07 -4.74
N MET A 440 -3.04 11.41 -4.67
CA MET A 440 -4.18 12.22 -4.22
C MET A 440 -5.26 12.27 -5.31
N LEU A 441 -6.49 11.87 -4.96
CA LEU A 441 -7.66 11.91 -5.84
C LEU A 441 -7.77 13.25 -6.60
N ASP A 442 -7.78 13.17 -7.94
CA ASP A 442 -7.82 14.26 -8.94
C ASP A 442 -6.54 15.10 -9.11
N PHE A 443 -5.49 14.86 -8.32
CA PHE A 443 -4.25 15.64 -8.35
C PHE A 443 -2.97 14.80 -8.42
N THR A 444 -3.07 13.49 -8.62
CA THR A 444 -1.93 12.57 -8.73
C THR A 444 -0.95 13.06 -9.80
N ALA A 445 -1.41 13.31 -11.03
CA ALA A 445 -0.55 13.70 -12.13
C ALA A 445 0.23 14.97 -11.79
N GLN A 446 -0.47 15.95 -11.23
CA GLN A 446 0.10 17.26 -10.93
C GLN A 446 1.15 17.18 -9.81
N ASN A 447 0.85 16.46 -8.73
CA ASN A 447 1.74 16.32 -7.58
C ASN A 447 2.97 15.44 -7.89
N VAL A 448 2.78 14.33 -8.62
CA VAL A 448 3.88 13.51 -9.15
C VAL A 448 4.75 14.35 -10.07
N TYR A 449 4.13 15.13 -10.97
CA TYR A 449 4.87 15.99 -11.89
C TYR A 449 5.75 17.02 -11.17
N LYS A 450 5.28 17.58 -10.05
CA LYS A 450 6.04 18.50 -9.18
C LYS A 450 7.24 17.88 -8.49
N GLY A 451 7.30 16.56 -8.36
CA GLY A 451 8.41 15.88 -7.69
C GLY A 451 8.06 15.01 -6.49
N ASN A 452 6.78 14.77 -6.21
CA ASN A 452 6.36 13.79 -5.21
C ASN A 452 6.47 12.36 -5.77
N ALA A 453 7.71 11.93 -6.02
CA ALA A 453 8.04 10.59 -6.49
C ALA A 453 9.48 10.23 -6.10
N VAL A 454 9.68 9.02 -5.60
CA VAL A 454 10.98 8.51 -5.12
C VAL A 454 11.12 7.02 -5.41
N MET A 455 12.35 6.53 -5.54
CA MET A 455 12.61 5.11 -5.73
C MET A 455 12.78 4.38 -4.39
N MET A 456 12.52 3.08 -4.41
CA MET A 456 12.66 2.19 -3.26
C MET A 456 13.29 0.87 -3.71
N ASN A 457 14.39 0.45 -3.10
CA ASN A 457 15.03 -0.82 -3.40
C ASN A 457 14.78 -1.82 -2.27
N TYR A 458 14.27 -3.00 -2.62
CA TYR A 458 14.12 -4.15 -1.74
C TYR A 458 15.33 -5.07 -1.89
N TYR A 459 15.91 -5.48 -0.76
CA TYR A 459 16.99 -6.44 -0.70
C TYR A 459 16.54 -7.72 -0.01
N SER A 460 16.96 -8.86 -0.56
CA SER A 460 16.57 -10.21 -0.13
C SER A 460 17.80 -11.12 -0.02
N ALA A 461 17.59 -12.39 0.30
CA ALA A 461 18.65 -13.39 0.24
C ALA A 461 19.22 -13.60 -1.17
N LEU A 462 18.36 -13.43 -2.20
CA LEU A 462 18.65 -13.61 -3.62
C LEU A 462 19.29 -12.35 -4.21
N ASP A 463 18.75 -11.18 -3.88
CA ASP A 463 19.29 -9.86 -4.23
C ASP A 463 19.82 -9.16 -2.98
N ARG A 464 21.04 -9.52 -2.57
CA ARG A 464 21.65 -8.94 -1.36
C ARG A 464 22.17 -7.52 -1.57
N GLY A 465 22.38 -7.11 -2.82
CA GLY A 465 23.25 -5.98 -3.12
C GLY A 465 24.68 -6.21 -2.60
N ASN A 466 25.22 -7.43 -2.71
CA ASN A 466 26.61 -7.72 -2.37
C ASN A 466 27.13 -8.85 -3.26
N GLU A 467 28.08 -8.54 -4.14
CA GLU A 467 28.65 -9.50 -5.08
C GLU A 467 29.67 -10.46 -4.44
N ALA A 468 30.18 -10.22 -3.24
CA ALA A 468 31.25 -11.04 -2.67
C ALA A 468 30.74 -12.35 -2.04
N LEU A 469 29.46 -12.44 -1.69
CA LEU A 469 28.87 -13.60 -1.03
C LEU A 469 28.41 -14.64 -2.07
N GLN A 470 29.01 -15.83 -2.04
CA GLN A 470 28.65 -16.94 -2.92
C GLN A 470 28.29 -18.18 -2.10
N ASP A 471 27.01 -18.32 -1.76
CA ASP A 471 26.48 -19.38 -0.89
C ASP A 471 25.44 -20.28 -1.57
N GLY A 472 25.26 -20.13 -2.88
CA GLY A 472 24.26 -20.86 -3.66
C GLY A 472 22.85 -20.26 -3.61
N VAL A 473 22.63 -19.18 -2.85
CA VAL A 473 21.37 -18.42 -2.80
C VAL A 473 21.53 -17.06 -3.45
N ASN A 474 22.56 -16.30 -3.08
CA ASN A 474 22.78 -14.96 -3.62
C ASN A 474 23.06 -15.00 -5.13
N LEU A 475 22.27 -14.27 -5.91
CA LEU A 475 22.44 -14.14 -7.36
C LEU A 475 23.67 -13.31 -7.71
N ARG A 476 24.18 -12.48 -6.80
CA ARG A 476 25.34 -11.59 -7.04
C ARG A 476 25.10 -10.60 -8.18
N LEU A 477 23.91 -9.99 -8.20
CA LEU A 477 23.59 -8.90 -9.14
C LEU A 477 24.63 -7.77 -9.01
N PRO A 478 24.99 -7.08 -10.13
CA PRO A 478 25.96 -5.99 -10.09
C PRO A 478 25.53 -4.94 -9.08
N SER A 479 26.37 -4.69 -8.08
CA SER A 479 26.05 -3.84 -6.92
C SER A 479 27.29 -3.33 -6.20
N GLY A 480 28.35 -4.15 -6.07
CA GLY A 480 29.55 -3.87 -5.29
C GLY A 480 29.72 -4.83 -4.11
N SER A 481 30.69 -4.56 -3.24
CA SER A 481 31.00 -5.44 -2.08
C SER A 481 31.58 -4.70 -0.88
N ALA A 482 31.46 -3.37 -0.86
CA ALA A 482 31.98 -2.53 0.21
C ALA A 482 31.16 -2.64 1.52
N LEU A 483 29.88 -2.96 1.40
CA LEU A 483 28.92 -3.13 2.49
C LEU A 483 28.44 -4.59 2.57
N PRO A 484 27.98 -5.07 3.75
CA PRO A 484 27.44 -6.43 3.87
C PRO A 484 26.23 -6.70 2.98
N TRP A 485 25.43 -5.68 2.70
CA TRP A 485 24.25 -5.69 1.82
C TRP A 485 24.05 -4.27 1.24
N GLY A 486 23.20 -4.15 0.23
CA GLY A 486 22.74 -2.84 -0.25
C GLY A 486 23.82 -1.98 -0.93
N ASN A 487 24.86 -2.58 -1.52
CA ASN A 487 25.84 -1.82 -2.30
C ASN A 487 25.20 -1.20 -3.54
N ARG A 488 25.63 0.02 -3.87
CA ARG A 488 25.09 0.85 -4.97
C ARG A 488 26.18 1.31 -5.94
N ASP A 489 27.39 0.80 -5.79
CA ASP A 489 28.56 1.11 -6.60
C ASP A 489 28.31 0.83 -8.10
N TYR A 490 27.56 -0.24 -8.36
CA TYR A 490 27.26 -0.74 -9.70
C TYR A 490 25.77 -1.06 -9.90
N ASP A 491 24.92 -0.62 -8.97
CA ASP A 491 23.45 -0.72 -9.01
C ASP A 491 22.86 0.69 -9.01
N VAL A 492 22.41 1.16 -10.17
CA VAL A 492 22.08 2.58 -10.42
C VAL A 492 20.59 2.75 -10.70
N ASN A 493 19.93 3.51 -9.82
CA ASN A 493 18.55 3.96 -10.00
C ASN A 493 18.45 5.14 -10.99
N LEU A 494 17.57 5.01 -11.99
CA LEU A 494 17.29 6.00 -13.01
C LEU A 494 15.78 6.27 -13.07
N VAL A 495 15.35 7.47 -12.71
CA VAL A 495 13.99 7.96 -13.00
C VAL A 495 14.05 8.78 -14.26
N VAL A 496 13.42 8.28 -15.32
CA VAL A 496 13.28 8.95 -16.61
C VAL A 496 11.90 9.57 -16.68
N ALA A 497 11.84 10.89 -16.86
CA ALA A 497 10.57 11.62 -16.92
C ALA A 497 10.67 12.77 -17.91
N ASP A 498 9.61 13.03 -18.66
CA ASP A 498 9.49 14.27 -19.40
C ASP A 498 9.03 15.44 -18.53
N LYS A 499 9.61 16.60 -18.77
CA LYS A 499 9.31 17.86 -18.09
C LYS A 499 9.26 19.01 -19.09
N ALA A 500 8.67 20.11 -18.67
CA ALA A 500 8.57 21.36 -19.37
C ALA A 500 8.64 22.51 -18.37
N TRP A 501 9.02 23.69 -18.84
CA TRP A 501 9.11 24.87 -18.00
C TRP A 501 8.72 26.13 -18.74
N ASP A 502 8.35 27.15 -17.96
CA ASP A 502 7.96 28.45 -18.47
C ASP A 502 9.18 29.27 -18.98
N ALA A 503 8.92 30.50 -19.43
CA ALA A 503 9.96 31.41 -19.90
C ALA A 503 11.00 31.79 -18.81
N ASN A 504 10.65 31.62 -17.53
CA ASN A 504 11.52 31.88 -16.38
C ASN A 504 12.25 30.60 -15.89
N GLY A 505 12.12 29.49 -16.63
CA GLY A 505 12.74 28.22 -16.30
C GLY A 505 12.11 27.52 -15.10
N GLN A 506 10.90 27.91 -14.70
CA GLN A 506 10.16 27.26 -13.61
C GLN A 506 9.33 26.10 -14.16
N LEU A 507 9.31 24.98 -13.43
CA LEU A 507 8.52 23.80 -13.77
C LEU A 507 7.07 24.20 -14.08
N TRP A 508 6.55 23.71 -15.20
CA TRP A 508 5.27 24.11 -15.74
C TRP A 508 4.46 22.91 -16.21
N PHE A 509 3.16 22.96 -15.97
CA PHE A 509 2.19 21.90 -16.30
C PHE A 509 0.88 22.54 -16.74
N ASN A 510 0.20 21.95 -17.72
CA ASN A 510 -1.13 22.40 -18.15
C ASN A 510 -2.21 21.41 -17.67
N PRO A 511 -2.95 21.71 -16.59
CA PRO A 511 -3.97 20.81 -16.07
C PRO A 511 -5.17 20.60 -17.00
N PHE A 512 -5.31 21.43 -18.04
CA PHE A 512 -6.39 21.31 -19.03
C PHE A 512 -6.06 20.33 -20.18
N ASN A 513 -4.87 19.73 -20.20
CA ASN A 513 -4.53 18.68 -21.16
C ASN A 513 -5.08 17.33 -20.69
N THR A 514 -6.40 17.17 -20.60
CA THR A 514 -7.06 15.98 -20.03
C THR A 514 -6.85 14.67 -20.81
N ASP A 515 -6.37 14.78 -22.05
CA ASP A 515 -5.96 13.66 -22.91
C ASP A 515 -4.58 13.09 -22.54
N GLY A 516 -3.80 13.79 -21.72
CA GLY A 516 -2.41 13.46 -21.41
C GLY A 516 -1.50 14.69 -21.53
N PHE A 517 -0.71 14.97 -20.51
CA PHE A 517 0.26 16.06 -20.54
C PHE A 517 1.65 15.55 -20.93
N LEU A 518 2.26 16.15 -21.96
CA LEU A 518 3.59 15.80 -22.40
C LEU A 518 4.56 16.97 -22.21
N GLY A 519 5.64 16.73 -21.47
CA GLY A 519 6.81 17.59 -21.43
C GLY A 519 7.60 17.54 -22.74
N ASP A 520 8.33 18.61 -23.02
CA ASP A 520 9.18 18.75 -24.22
C ASP A 520 10.66 18.48 -23.96
N GLN A 521 11.03 18.13 -22.73
CA GLN A 521 12.41 17.86 -22.32
C GLN A 521 12.46 16.58 -21.49
N ILE A 522 13.36 15.67 -21.83
CA ILE A 522 13.58 14.43 -21.09
C ILE A 522 14.64 14.64 -20.00
N LEU A 523 14.30 14.28 -18.77
CA LEU A 523 15.17 14.37 -17.60
C LEU A 523 15.48 12.97 -17.06
N VAL A 524 16.67 12.84 -16.47
CA VAL A 524 17.08 11.65 -15.70
C VAL A 524 17.42 12.11 -14.30
N ASN A 525 16.79 11.52 -13.29
CA ASN A 525 16.92 11.91 -11.88
C ASN A 525 16.72 13.43 -11.69
N TRP A 526 15.73 13.99 -12.39
CA TRP A 526 15.41 15.42 -12.39
C TRP A 526 16.51 16.34 -12.95
N GLN A 527 17.40 15.83 -13.80
CA GLN A 527 18.39 16.63 -14.50
C GLN A 527 18.24 16.56 -16.01
N TYR A 528 18.42 17.69 -16.67
CA TYR A 528 18.44 17.78 -18.13
C TYR A 528 19.69 17.08 -18.68
N GLN A 529 19.47 16.01 -19.44
CA GLN A 529 20.47 15.25 -20.22
C GLN A 529 21.85 15.12 -19.56
N PRO A 530 21.98 14.46 -18.40
CA PRO A 530 23.23 14.40 -17.64
C PRO A 530 24.21 13.36 -18.19
N ARG A 531 25.44 13.35 -17.65
CA ARG A 531 26.44 12.29 -17.87
C ARG A 531 26.71 11.50 -16.59
N LEU A 532 26.98 10.21 -16.72
CA LEU A 532 27.42 9.34 -15.63
C LEU A 532 28.75 8.68 -15.99
N LYS A 533 29.73 8.71 -15.08
CA LYS A 533 30.93 7.90 -15.21
C LYS A 533 30.63 6.47 -14.76
N VAL A 534 31.05 5.48 -15.54
CA VAL A 534 30.88 4.06 -15.21
C VAL A 534 32.22 3.35 -15.34
N ARG A 535 32.48 2.34 -14.51
CA ARG A 535 33.66 1.46 -14.63
C ARG A 535 33.49 0.48 -15.80
N ALA A 536 34.59 0.09 -16.44
CA ALA A 536 34.62 -0.99 -17.44
C ALA A 536 34.36 -2.37 -16.79
N ARG A 537 33.10 -2.63 -16.44
CA ARG A 537 32.57 -3.86 -15.82
C ARG A 537 31.05 -3.93 -15.97
N SER A 538 30.42 -4.95 -15.40
CA SER A 538 28.95 -5.06 -15.34
C SER A 538 28.33 -4.04 -14.39
N TYR A 539 27.22 -3.46 -14.82
CA TYR A 539 26.35 -2.55 -14.07
C TYR A 539 24.91 -2.99 -14.20
N ARG A 540 24.14 -2.79 -13.14
CA ARG A 540 22.68 -2.91 -13.08
C ARG A 540 22.08 -1.51 -13.14
N PHE A 541 21.07 -1.32 -13.98
CA PHE A 541 20.30 -0.07 -14.08
C PHE A 541 18.83 -0.34 -13.81
N ARG A 542 18.30 0.27 -12.76
CA ARG A 542 16.88 0.22 -12.37
C ARG A 542 16.17 1.42 -12.95
N ILE A 543 15.50 1.24 -14.07
CA ILE A 543 14.90 2.30 -14.88
C ILE A 543 13.41 2.39 -14.56
N LEU A 544 12.97 3.50 -13.97
CA LEU A 544 11.56 3.85 -13.80
C LEU A 544 11.15 4.89 -14.84
N ASN A 545 10.03 4.66 -15.53
CA ASN A 545 9.33 5.74 -16.22
C ASN A 545 8.48 6.54 -15.21
N GLY A 546 9.03 7.66 -14.75
CA GLY A 546 8.38 8.59 -13.81
C GLY A 546 7.68 9.76 -14.49
N SER A 547 7.30 9.60 -15.76
CA SER A 547 6.46 10.55 -16.50
C SER A 547 5.01 10.49 -16.00
N VAL A 548 4.16 11.39 -16.50
CA VAL A 548 2.72 11.40 -16.17
C VAL A 548 1.84 10.85 -17.29
N SER A 549 2.26 11.01 -18.54
CA SER A 549 1.53 10.52 -19.73
C SER A 549 2.43 10.01 -20.85
N ARG A 550 3.76 10.03 -20.68
CA ARG A 550 4.71 9.70 -21.75
C ARG A 550 5.23 8.26 -21.70
N TYR A 551 5.35 7.65 -22.87
CA TYR A 551 5.94 6.35 -23.08
C TYR A 551 7.34 6.49 -23.68
N PHE A 552 8.21 5.54 -23.38
CA PHE A 552 9.57 5.51 -23.91
C PHE A 552 9.85 4.19 -24.64
N LYS A 553 10.73 4.22 -25.64
CA LYS A 553 11.34 3.02 -26.21
C LYS A 553 12.83 3.27 -26.30
N ILE A 554 13.59 2.60 -25.44
CA ILE A 554 14.94 3.01 -25.09
C ILE A 554 15.97 2.08 -25.75
N ALA A 555 16.85 2.66 -26.55
CA ALA A 555 18.01 1.98 -27.13
C ALA A 555 19.30 2.35 -26.39
N VAL A 556 20.29 1.45 -26.44
CA VAL A 556 21.65 1.73 -25.93
C VAL A 556 22.66 1.60 -27.07
N VAL A 557 23.43 2.67 -27.30
CA VAL A 557 24.43 2.71 -28.37
C VAL A 557 25.77 3.25 -27.90
N ARG A 558 26.83 2.84 -28.58
CA ARG A 558 28.19 3.36 -28.41
C ARG A 558 28.56 4.25 -29.58
N GLU A 559 29.16 5.40 -29.30
CA GLU A 559 29.78 6.28 -30.30
C GLU A 559 31.13 5.73 -30.76
N ILE A 560 31.33 5.71 -32.08
CA ILE A 560 32.52 5.20 -32.75
C ILE A 560 33.08 6.30 -33.65
N ALA A 561 34.37 6.58 -33.52
CA ALA A 561 35.05 7.52 -34.40
C ALA A 561 35.12 6.99 -35.85
N GLY A 562 34.80 7.88 -36.81
CA GLY A 562 34.71 7.57 -38.23
C GLY A 562 33.37 6.95 -38.62
N ASN A 563 33.37 6.16 -39.70
CA ASN A 563 32.18 5.55 -40.31
C ASN A 563 32.15 4.00 -40.15
N ARG A 564 32.82 3.47 -39.12
CA ARG A 564 32.95 2.02 -38.89
C ARG A 564 31.84 1.42 -38.02
N GLY A 565 31.01 2.27 -37.42
CA GLY A 565 29.81 1.83 -36.71
C GLY A 565 28.73 1.34 -37.66
N GLU A 566 27.73 0.69 -37.07
CA GLU A 566 26.56 0.16 -37.75
C GLU A 566 25.65 1.26 -38.32
N PHE A 567 25.47 2.35 -37.56
CA PHE A 567 24.61 3.47 -37.95
C PHE A 567 25.44 4.73 -38.18
N PRO A 568 25.17 5.51 -39.24
CA PRO A 568 25.84 6.79 -39.44
C PRO A 568 25.41 7.79 -38.37
N GLY A 569 26.34 8.63 -37.92
CA GLY A 569 26.00 9.81 -37.14
C GLY A 569 25.58 10.99 -38.01
N PRO A 570 25.43 12.18 -37.41
CA PRO A 570 25.05 13.38 -38.14
C PRO A 570 26.01 13.65 -39.30
N SER A 571 25.49 14.14 -40.42
CA SER A 571 26.31 14.41 -41.62
C SER A 571 27.50 15.33 -41.27
N GLY A 572 28.72 14.90 -41.64
CA GLY A 572 29.94 15.65 -41.37
C GLY A 572 30.48 15.58 -39.92
N SER A 573 29.81 14.87 -39.02
CA SER A 573 30.24 14.74 -37.61
C SER A 573 31.51 13.92 -37.41
N GLY A 574 31.85 13.05 -38.37
CA GLY A 574 32.97 12.12 -38.25
C GLY A 574 32.75 11.03 -37.20
N VAL A 575 31.50 10.77 -36.79
CA VAL A 575 31.14 9.69 -35.87
C VAL A 575 30.06 8.78 -36.46
N SER A 576 30.05 7.54 -36.00
CA SER A 576 29.05 6.50 -36.26
C SER A 576 28.70 5.82 -34.93
N TYR A 577 27.73 4.92 -34.93
CA TYR A 577 27.26 4.26 -33.73
C TYR A 577 27.13 2.76 -33.92
N ALA A 578 27.33 2.00 -32.84
CA ALA A 578 27.00 0.58 -32.80
C ALA A 578 26.08 0.31 -31.62
N ARG A 579 25.15 -0.64 -31.79
CA ARG A 579 24.31 -1.14 -30.71
C ARG A 579 25.13 -1.75 -29.59
N VAL A 580 24.65 -1.59 -28.36
CA VAL A 580 25.26 -2.16 -27.15
C VAL A 580 24.28 -3.16 -26.55
N PRO A 581 24.51 -4.47 -26.73
CA PRO A 581 23.67 -5.50 -26.15
C PRO A 581 23.63 -5.42 -24.62
N PHE A 582 22.46 -5.76 -24.06
CA PHE A 582 22.21 -5.86 -22.62
C PHE A 582 21.26 -7.02 -22.33
N HIS A 583 21.09 -7.32 -21.04
CA HIS A 583 20.14 -8.32 -20.56
C HIS A 583 19.13 -7.65 -19.65
N MET A 584 17.83 -7.89 -19.86
CA MET A 584 16.80 -7.54 -18.87
C MET A 584 16.69 -8.67 -17.86
N ILE A 585 16.79 -8.34 -16.57
CA ILE A 585 16.73 -9.29 -15.45
C ILE A 585 15.47 -9.13 -14.60
N GLY A 586 14.81 -7.98 -14.71
CA GLY A 586 13.58 -7.70 -14.02
C GLY A 586 12.71 -6.69 -14.76
N ASN A 587 11.42 -6.76 -14.51
CA ASN A 587 10.44 -5.77 -14.96
C ASN A 587 9.73 -5.12 -13.75
N ASP A 588 8.55 -4.56 -13.97
CA ASP A 588 7.70 -3.97 -12.96
C ASP A 588 7.34 -4.98 -11.86
N GLY A 589 7.04 -6.23 -12.20
CA GLY A 589 6.94 -7.33 -11.22
C GLY A 589 8.28 -7.95 -10.81
N ASN A 590 9.35 -7.16 -10.88
CA ASN A 590 10.68 -7.46 -10.36
C ASN A 590 11.42 -8.60 -11.08
N LEU A 591 12.28 -9.33 -10.35
CA LEU A 591 13.23 -10.28 -10.91
C LEU A 591 12.50 -11.44 -11.59
N MET A 592 12.90 -11.73 -12.83
CA MET A 592 12.26 -12.74 -13.67
C MET A 592 12.87 -14.13 -13.47
N GLU A 593 12.26 -15.14 -14.09
CA GLU A 593 12.78 -16.51 -14.16
C GLU A 593 14.10 -16.59 -14.94
N HIS A 594 14.19 -15.83 -16.04
CA HIS A 594 15.33 -15.83 -16.94
C HIS A 594 15.77 -14.41 -17.30
N ALA A 595 17.06 -14.25 -17.59
CA ALA A 595 17.61 -13.00 -18.09
C ALA A 595 17.41 -12.92 -19.61
N VAL A 596 16.63 -11.96 -20.08
CA VAL A 596 16.24 -11.84 -21.49
C VAL A 596 17.31 -11.09 -22.29
N PRO A 597 17.92 -11.72 -23.32
CA PRO A 597 19.04 -11.12 -24.06
C PRO A 597 18.55 -10.20 -25.19
N PHE A 598 18.79 -8.90 -25.05
CA PHE A 598 18.56 -7.89 -26.10
C PHE A 598 19.80 -7.77 -26.98
N ASP A 599 20.24 -8.89 -27.57
CA ASP A 599 21.48 -9.03 -28.35
C ASP A 599 21.25 -9.44 -29.83
N GLY A 600 19.98 -9.56 -30.23
CA GLY A 600 19.58 -9.98 -31.56
C GLY A 600 19.75 -11.47 -31.85
N SER A 601 20.00 -12.30 -30.84
CA SER A 601 20.15 -13.75 -30.99
C SER A 601 18.83 -14.52 -31.08
N MET A 602 17.71 -13.92 -30.65
CA MET A 602 16.38 -14.52 -30.66
C MET A 602 15.29 -13.50 -30.99
N ASP A 603 14.14 -14.03 -31.42
CA ASP A 603 12.92 -13.27 -31.64
C ASP A 603 12.21 -13.16 -30.28
N LEU A 604 12.03 -11.92 -29.80
CA LEU A 604 11.61 -11.65 -28.42
C LEU A 604 10.10 -11.39 -28.30
N ASP A 605 9.43 -10.98 -29.38
CA ASP A 605 7.97 -10.80 -29.44
C ASP A 605 7.24 -11.87 -30.24
N GLY A 606 7.96 -12.70 -31.00
CA GLY A 606 7.37 -13.77 -31.78
C GLY A 606 6.79 -13.30 -33.13
N GLU A 607 7.13 -12.09 -33.57
CA GLU A 607 6.66 -11.50 -34.83
C GLU A 607 7.63 -11.78 -36.01
N GLY A 608 8.69 -12.57 -35.78
CA GLY A 608 9.58 -13.09 -36.81
C GLY A 608 10.84 -12.27 -37.09
N ASP A 609 11.08 -11.16 -36.38
CA ASP A 609 12.26 -10.31 -36.53
C ASP A 609 13.15 -10.27 -35.27
N LYS A 610 14.26 -11.02 -35.34
CA LYS A 610 15.27 -11.07 -34.27
C LYS A 610 15.99 -9.75 -34.02
N GLN A 611 16.01 -8.83 -34.98
CA GLN A 611 16.77 -7.58 -34.89
C GLN A 611 15.95 -6.42 -34.33
N ARG A 612 14.62 -6.53 -34.30
CA ARG A 612 13.70 -5.50 -33.83
C ARG A 612 14.04 -4.99 -32.42
N HIS A 613 14.33 -5.92 -31.50
CA HIS A 613 14.65 -5.62 -30.10
C HIS A 613 16.15 -5.77 -29.78
N ASN A 614 17.03 -5.81 -30.79
CA ASN A 614 18.47 -5.86 -30.51
C ASN A 614 18.97 -4.51 -29.96
N ALA A 615 19.44 -4.51 -28.71
CA ALA A 615 19.83 -3.34 -27.93
C ALA A 615 18.74 -2.26 -27.80
N ILE A 616 17.47 -2.65 -27.88
CA ILE A 616 16.30 -1.77 -27.78
C ILE A 616 15.30 -2.42 -26.82
N LEU A 617 14.98 -1.74 -25.73
CA LEU A 617 13.97 -2.19 -24.77
C LEU A 617 12.57 -2.23 -25.42
N PRO A 618 11.66 -3.08 -24.92
CA PRO A 618 10.25 -2.95 -25.29
C PRO A 618 9.75 -1.56 -24.89
N THR A 619 8.63 -1.14 -25.47
CA THR A 619 7.95 0.08 -25.02
C THR A 619 7.78 0.04 -23.49
N GLN A 620 8.18 1.12 -22.82
CA GLN A 620 8.07 1.32 -21.38
C GLN A 620 7.02 2.40 -21.12
N ALA A 621 5.88 2.00 -20.59
CA ALA A 621 4.81 2.89 -20.20
C ALA A 621 5.07 3.54 -18.84
N ILE A 622 4.20 4.46 -18.43
CA ILE A 622 4.26 5.14 -17.14
C ILE A 622 4.19 4.11 -16.02
N ALA A 623 4.99 4.30 -14.97
CA ALA A 623 5.14 3.41 -13.83
C ALA A 623 5.76 2.04 -14.09
N GLU A 624 6.00 1.63 -15.34
CA GLU A 624 6.78 0.42 -15.61
C GLU A 624 8.24 0.61 -15.17
N ARG A 625 8.82 -0.44 -14.60
CA ARG A 625 10.23 -0.50 -14.19
C ARG A 625 10.93 -1.55 -15.02
N TYR A 626 12.10 -1.25 -15.55
CA TYR A 626 12.97 -2.25 -16.19
C TYR A 626 14.34 -2.25 -15.56
N ASP A 627 14.82 -3.45 -15.28
CA ASP A 627 16.10 -3.66 -14.67
C ASP A 627 17.01 -4.41 -15.63
N ILE A 628 18.10 -3.73 -16.04
CA ILE A 628 19.00 -4.25 -17.07
C ILE A 628 20.44 -4.34 -16.59
N ILE A 629 21.16 -5.33 -17.11
CA ILE A 629 22.60 -5.46 -16.96
C ILE A 629 23.30 -5.08 -18.26
N ILE A 630 24.20 -4.10 -18.19
CA ILE A 630 25.13 -3.74 -19.26
C ILE A 630 26.55 -4.08 -18.80
N ASN A 631 27.33 -4.76 -19.64
CA ASN A 631 28.74 -5.05 -19.36
C ASN A 631 29.66 -4.13 -20.19
N PHE A 632 30.25 -3.12 -19.53
CA PHE A 632 31.14 -2.14 -20.14
C PHE A 632 32.58 -2.64 -20.39
N ALA A 633 32.85 -3.93 -20.20
CA ALA A 633 34.11 -4.59 -20.56
C ALA A 633 33.98 -5.59 -21.72
N LYS A 634 32.77 -5.74 -22.28
CA LYS A 634 32.46 -6.65 -23.40
C LYS A 634 32.10 -5.85 -24.66
N ASN A 635 31.79 -6.56 -25.75
CA ASN A 635 31.28 -5.98 -26.99
C ASN A 635 32.20 -4.91 -27.62
N GLY A 636 33.51 -5.07 -27.40
CA GLY A 636 34.56 -4.18 -27.86
C GLY A 636 34.61 -2.83 -27.14
N ILE A 637 33.86 -2.63 -26.06
CA ILE A 637 33.85 -1.40 -25.25
C ILE A 637 35.18 -1.26 -24.50
N VAL A 638 35.77 -0.07 -24.53
CA VAL A 638 37.03 0.24 -23.85
C VAL A 638 36.94 1.52 -23.01
N PRO A 639 37.80 1.70 -22.00
CA PRO A 639 37.88 2.97 -21.26
C PRO A 639 38.06 4.17 -22.19
N GLY A 640 37.29 5.24 -21.95
CA GLY A 640 37.21 6.42 -22.79
C GLY A 640 36.04 6.42 -23.77
N ASP A 641 35.41 5.27 -24.03
CA ASP A 641 34.22 5.18 -24.87
C ASP A 641 33.03 5.97 -24.27
N LYS A 642 32.21 6.52 -25.16
CA LYS A 642 30.95 7.19 -24.83
C LYS A 642 29.78 6.34 -25.30
N LEU A 643 28.86 6.07 -24.39
CA LEU A 643 27.61 5.38 -24.68
C LEU A 643 26.43 6.30 -24.39
N TYR A 644 25.31 6.05 -25.06
CA TYR A 644 24.10 6.85 -24.92
C TYR A 644 22.87 5.97 -24.78
N PHE A 645 21.98 6.36 -23.86
CA PHE A 645 20.59 5.95 -23.91
C PHE A 645 19.84 6.88 -24.87
N VAL A 646 19.01 6.30 -25.72
CA VAL A 646 18.32 6.98 -26.81
C VAL A 646 16.84 6.62 -26.76
N ASN A 647 15.94 7.60 -26.67
CA ASN A 647 14.51 7.36 -26.80
C ASN A 647 14.11 7.39 -28.29
N LEU A 648 13.29 6.43 -28.69
CA LEU A 648 12.76 6.25 -30.05
C LEU A 648 11.25 6.48 -30.13
N MET A 649 10.56 6.59 -29.00
CA MET A 649 9.10 6.69 -28.98
C MET A 649 8.66 8.14 -29.18
N GLU A 650 8.01 8.41 -30.32
CA GLU A 650 7.39 9.71 -30.62
C GLU A 650 5.98 9.78 -30.02
N HIS A 651 5.64 10.94 -29.47
CA HIS A 651 4.25 11.31 -29.26
C HIS A 651 3.89 12.54 -30.08
N GLN A 652 2.67 12.53 -30.65
CA GLN A 652 2.14 13.67 -31.38
C GLN A 652 1.11 14.47 -30.58
N THR A 653 0.42 13.79 -29.68
CA THR A 653 -0.61 14.34 -28.81
C THR A 653 -0.58 13.61 -27.46
N GLY A 654 -1.31 14.11 -26.46
CA GLY A 654 -1.48 13.43 -25.18
C GLY A 654 -2.16 12.06 -25.29
N LYS A 655 -2.93 11.82 -26.36
CA LYS A 655 -3.79 10.63 -26.53
C LYS A 655 -3.04 9.29 -26.44
N GLY A 656 -1.78 9.28 -26.84
CA GLY A 656 -0.94 8.11 -26.77
C GLY A 656 0.33 8.23 -27.61
N PRO A 657 1.25 7.28 -27.45
CA PRO A 657 2.41 7.14 -28.33
C PRO A 657 1.99 6.86 -29.78
N GLN A 658 2.91 7.09 -30.71
CA GLN A 658 2.74 6.62 -32.08
C GLN A 658 2.72 5.09 -32.15
N LYS A 659 2.07 4.56 -33.20
CA LYS A 659 1.96 3.11 -33.42
C LYS A 659 3.31 2.44 -33.62
N GLU A 660 4.22 3.14 -34.28
CA GLU A 660 5.57 2.67 -34.57
C GLU A 660 6.57 3.65 -33.98
N GLU A 661 7.72 3.13 -33.55
CA GLU A 661 8.84 3.95 -33.12
C GLU A 661 9.55 4.64 -34.29
N VAL A 662 10.25 5.73 -33.98
CA VAL A 662 11.20 6.34 -34.93
C VAL A 662 12.42 5.44 -35.04
N SER A 663 12.86 5.14 -36.27
CA SER A 663 14.00 4.26 -36.48
C SER A 663 15.28 4.80 -35.81
N LEU A 664 16.04 3.90 -35.16
CA LEU A 664 17.30 4.23 -34.49
C LEU A 664 18.29 4.94 -35.43
N ALA A 665 18.36 4.51 -36.69
CA ALA A 665 19.23 5.12 -37.71
C ALA A 665 18.86 6.58 -37.98
N ASP A 666 17.57 6.91 -38.10
CA ASP A 666 17.11 8.26 -38.39
C ASP A 666 17.32 9.20 -37.19
N VAL A 667 17.17 8.70 -35.96
CA VAL A 667 17.46 9.46 -34.73
C VAL A 667 18.97 9.75 -34.61
N LEU A 668 19.83 8.76 -34.83
CA LEU A 668 21.28 8.91 -34.66
C LEU A 668 21.96 9.74 -35.76
N SER A 669 21.43 9.67 -36.98
CA SER A 669 21.88 10.48 -38.12
C SER A 669 21.31 11.90 -38.10
N GLU A 670 20.42 12.22 -37.15
CA GLU A 670 19.66 13.47 -37.08
C GLU A 670 18.78 13.74 -38.31
N LYS A 671 18.43 12.70 -39.07
CA LYS A 671 17.39 12.80 -40.11
C LYS A 671 16.03 13.06 -39.49
N TYR A 672 15.76 12.44 -38.34
CA TYR A 672 14.70 12.84 -37.43
C TYR A 672 15.28 13.73 -36.33
N LYS A 673 14.98 15.03 -36.36
CA LYS A 673 15.48 16.01 -35.39
C LYS A 673 14.45 17.12 -35.22
N ALA A 674 13.85 17.19 -34.04
CA ALA A 674 12.99 18.30 -33.66
C ALA A 674 13.80 19.62 -33.68
N VAL A 675 13.22 20.66 -34.26
CA VAL A 675 13.81 22.00 -34.34
C VAL A 675 12.79 23.05 -33.94
N ILE A 676 13.27 24.17 -33.39
CA ILE A 676 12.39 25.30 -33.08
C ILE A 676 12.29 26.20 -34.32
N LYS A 677 11.07 26.45 -34.77
CA LYS A 677 10.76 27.40 -35.85
C LYS A 677 10.02 28.62 -35.28
N GLN A 678 10.39 29.82 -35.74
CA GLN A 678 9.64 31.03 -35.42
C GLN A 678 8.41 31.14 -36.33
N THR A 679 7.23 31.30 -35.73
CA THR A 679 5.96 31.50 -36.45
C THR A 679 5.30 32.81 -35.99
N SER A 680 4.17 33.19 -36.61
CA SER A 680 3.38 34.35 -36.17
C SER A 680 2.80 34.19 -34.76
N LYS A 681 2.78 32.96 -34.21
CA LYS A 681 2.34 32.65 -32.84
C LYS A 681 3.51 32.48 -31.85
N GLY A 682 4.75 32.72 -32.29
CA GLY A 682 5.97 32.56 -31.50
C GLY A 682 6.79 31.31 -31.88
N PRO A 683 7.78 30.92 -31.05
CA PRO A 683 8.55 29.70 -31.27
C PRO A 683 7.66 28.46 -31.11
N GLN A 684 7.81 27.49 -32.02
CA GLN A 684 7.10 26.21 -31.98
C GLN A 684 8.06 25.09 -32.39
N TRP A 685 7.86 23.89 -31.84
CA TRP A 685 8.54 22.68 -32.30
C TRP A 685 8.07 22.31 -33.71
N ASP A 686 9.00 21.90 -34.56
CA ASP A 686 8.79 21.46 -35.94
C ASP A 686 9.68 20.22 -36.20
N LYS A 687 9.29 19.40 -37.16
CA LYS A 687 10.02 18.19 -37.62
C LYS A 687 10.25 17.10 -36.56
N GLY A 688 9.43 17.05 -35.51
CA GLY A 688 9.39 15.91 -34.58
C GLY A 688 9.18 16.28 -33.11
N ASP A 689 9.11 15.25 -32.28
CA ASP A 689 9.03 15.33 -30.82
C ASP A 689 10.44 15.52 -30.21
N PRO A 690 10.69 16.61 -29.46
CA PRO A 690 12.01 16.92 -28.92
C PRO A 690 12.55 15.93 -27.87
N VAL A 691 11.71 15.04 -27.32
CA VAL A 691 12.19 14.00 -26.40
C VAL A 691 12.73 12.75 -27.13
N VAL A 692 12.54 12.64 -28.44
CA VAL A 692 13.14 11.57 -29.25
C VAL A 692 14.60 11.93 -29.51
N GLY A 693 15.52 11.10 -29.03
CA GLY A 693 16.94 11.38 -29.07
C GLY A 693 17.72 10.87 -27.87
N LYS A 694 19.00 11.23 -27.83
CA LYS A 694 19.91 10.86 -26.73
C LYS A 694 19.54 11.64 -25.47
N PHE A 695 19.51 10.97 -24.32
CA PHE A 695 19.12 11.63 -23.07
C PHE A 695 19.98 11.31 -21.84
N LEU A 696 20.84 10.30 -21.90
CA LEU A 696 21.84 10.02 -20.87
C LEU A 696 23.14 9.59 -21.55
N GLN A 697 24.27 10.16 -21.14
CA GLN A 697 25.59 9.74 -21.59
C GLN A 697 26.30 8.94 -20.50
N LEU A 698 26.88 7.79 -20.86
CA LEU A 698 27.76 7.01 -20.01
C LEU A 698 29.20 7.14 -20.48
N LEU A 699 30.11 7.45 -19.55
CA LEU A 699 31.54 7.62 -19.81
C LEU A 699 32.34 6.49 -19.16
N VAL A 700 32.89 5.59 -19.98
CA VAL A 700 33.58 4.39 -19.49
C VAL A 700 34.95 4.76 -18.90
N GLN A 701 35.20 4.33 -17.67
CA GLN A 701 36.41 4.54 -16.89
C GLN A 701 37.15 3.22 -16.67
N PRO A 702 38.49 3.25 -16.49
CA PRO A 702 39.24 2.06 -16.13
C PRO A 702 38.73 1.42 -14.84
N TYR A 703 38.73 0.09 -14.82
CA TYR A 703 38.45 -0.72 -13.63
C TYR A 703 39.63 -1.65 -13.38
N SER A 704 40.21 -1.58 -12.18
CA SER A 704 41.36 -2.39 -11.78
C SER A 704 40.98 -3.60 -10.93
N GLY A 705 39.73 -3.69 -10.48
CA GLY A 705 39.23 -4.82 -9.70
C GLY A 705 38.80 -5.98 -10.59
N GLN A 706 38.38 -7.07 -9.95
CA GLN A 706 37.73 -8.18 -10.64
C GLN A 706 36.21 -7.94 -10.64
N ASP A 707 35.55 -8.15 -11.77
CA ASP A 707 34.09 -8.19 -11.82
C ASP A 707 33.66 -9.61 -11.43
N VAL A 708 32.98 -9.71 -10.30
CA VAL A 708 32.52 -10.99 -9.73
C VAL A 708 31.00 -11.06 -9.65
N SER A 709 30.31 -10.09 -10.26
CA SER A 709 28.87 -10.13 -10.44
C SER A 709 28.44 -11.30 -11.33
N MET A 710 27.16 -11.69 -11.26
CA MET A 710 26.64 -12.73 -12.14
C MET A 710 26.80 -12.38 -13.62
N ASN A 711 27.01 -13.42 -14.42
CA ASN A 711 26.92 -13.32 -15.87
C ASN A 711 25.47 -13.61 -16.30
N PRO A 712 24.69 -12.62 -16.78
CA PRO A 712 23.29 -12.83 -17.14
C PRO A 712 23.11 -13.84 -18.29
N ALA A 713 24.12 -14.03 -19.15
CA ALA A 713 24.07 -15.02 -20.23
C ALA A 713 23.96 -16.49 -19.75
N ASP A 714 24.26 -16.75 -18.47
CA ASP A 714 24.11 -18.07 -17.83
C ASP A 714 22.65 -18.37 -17.45
N TYR A 715 21.77 -17.35 -17.49
CA TYR A 715 20.36 -17.39 -17.06
C TYR A 715 19.38 -17.16 -18.21
N GLU A 716 19.85 -17.17 -19.45
CA GLU A 716 19.01 -16.95 -20.64
C GLU A 716 17.95 -18.06 -20.80
N PRO A 717 16.78 -17.75 -21.38
CA PRO A 717 15.82 -18.77 -21.78
C PRO A 717 16.40 -19.67 -22.88
N ALA A 718 15.69 -20.75 -23.21
CA ALA A 718 16.07 -21.60 -24.34
C ALA A 718 16.02 -20.80 -25.65
N LYS A 719 17.04 -20.96 -26.50
CA LYS A 719 17.11 -20.31 -27.82
C LYS A 719 17.62 -21.29 -28.89
N PRO A 720 17.45 -21.02 -30.19
CA PRO A 720 17.86 -21.95 -31.24
C PRO A 720 19.33 -22.39 -31.09
N GLY A 721 19.54 -23.70 -30.86
CA GLY A 721 20.88 -24.28 -30.66
C GLY A 721 21.47 -24.15 -29.25
N LYS A 722 20.76 -23.57 -28.27
CA LYS A 722 21.19 -23.46 -26.87
C LYS A 722 20.03 -23.77 -25.91
N ALA A 723 20.20 -24.76 -25.04
CA ALA A 723 19.24 -25.08 -24.00
C ALA A 723 19.06 -23.90 -23.01
N ALA A 724 17.94 -23.89 -22.28
CA ALA A 724 17.70 -22.92 -21.21
C ALA A 724 18.85 -22.93 -20.19
N GLY A 725 19.23 -21.75 -19.72
CA GLY A 725 20.21 -21.55 -18.68
C GLY A 725 19.65 -21.85 -17.29
N LYS A 726 20.34 -21.31 -16.28
CA LYS A 726 19.88 -21.34 -14.89
C LYS A 726 18.63 -20.48 -14.72
N ILE A 727 17.84 -20.81 -13.70
CA ILE A 727 16.70 -20.02 -13.26
C ILE A 727 17.16 -19.03 -12.18
N MET A 728 16.73 -17.77 -12.29
CA MET A 728 16.87 -16.79 -11.20
C MET A 728 15.75 -16.99 -10.18
N ILE A 729 14.50 -16.67 -10.54
CA ILE A 729 13.32 -16.86 -9.68
C ILE A 729 12.17 -17.50 -10.49
N PRO A 730 11.79 -18.76 -10.23
CA PRO A 730 10.70 -19.40 -10.96
C PRO A 730 9.35 -18.78 -10.61
N LEU A 731 8.43 -18.78 -11.57
CA LEU A 731 7.05 -18.31 -11.34
C LEU A 731 6.32 -19.15 -10.27
N THR A 732 5.43 -18.51 -9.53
CA THR A 732 4.54 -19.20 -8.56
C THR A 732 3.42 -20.00 -9.23
N LEU A 733 3.17 -19.73 -10.50
CA LEU A 733 2.20 -20.42 -11.34
C LEU A 733 2.80 -20.66 -12.73
N ASN A 734 2.84 -21.92 -13.16
CA ASN A 734 3.21 -22.27 -14.53
C ASN A 734 1.95 -22.33 -15.40
N ARG A 735 1.74 -21.33 -16.26
CA ARG A 735 0.55 -21.26 -17.12
C ARG A 735 0.46 -22.41 -18.13
N ASP A 736 1.57 -23.08 -18.47
CA ASP A 736 1.55 -24.19 -19.43
C ASP A 736 1.26 -25.55 -18.78
N ASP A 737 1.19 -25.62 -17.44
CA ASP A 737 0.87 -26.85 -16.71
C ASP A 737 -0.64 -27.17 -16.82
N PRO A 738 -1.03 -28.35 -17.33
CA PRO A 738 -2.44 -28.75 -17.43
C PRO A 738 -3.21 -28.70 -16.11
N ALA A 739 -2.55 -29.00 -14.97
CA ALA A 739 -3.19 -28.93 -13.67
C ALA A 739 -3.45 -27.48 -13.24
N VAL A 740 -2.57 -26.55 -13.62
CA VAL A 740 -2.76 -25.12 -13.41
C VAL A 740 -3.86 -24.57 -14.31
N GLN A 741 -3.87 -24.95 -15.59
CA GLN A 741 -4.94 -24.58 -16.53
C GLN A 741 -6.33 -25.03 -16.03
N ALA A 742 -6.43 -26.24 -15.49
CA ALA A 742 -7.66 -26.72 -14.88
C ALA A 742 -8.11 -25.85 -13.68
N LYS A 743 -7.16 -25.35 -12.87
CA LYS A 743 -7.44 -24.43 -11.76
C LYS A 743 -7.87 -23.04 -12.25
N LEU A 744 -7.17 -22.48 -13.23
CA LEU A 744 -7.50 -21.16 -13.81
C LEU A 744 -8.89 -21.15 -14.45
N LYS A 745 -9.30 -22.26 -15.06
CA LYS A 745 -10.65 -22.40 -15.65
C LYS A 745 -11.78 -22.28 -14.64
N VAL A 746 -11.56 -22.71 -13.40
CA VAL A 746 -12.58 -22.67 -12.32
C VAL A 746 -12.35 -21.54 -11.32
N ALA A 747 -11.29 -20.74 -11.50
CA ALA A 747 -11.08 -19.51 -10.75
C ALA A 747 -12.19 -18.48 -11.06
N ARG A 748 -12.34 -17.45 -10.23
CA ARG A 748 -13.25 -16.35 -10.55
C ARG A 748 -12.67 -15.51 -11.69
N HIS A 749 -13.50 -15.12 -12.65
CA HIS A 749 -13.11 -14.25 -13.76
C HIS A 749 -13.71 -12.86 -13.60
N ARG A 750 -12.93 -11.84 -13.96
CA ARG A 750 -13.37 -10.44 -14.01
C ARG A 750 -12.92 -9.78 -15.29
N GLU A 751 -13.73 -8.87 -15.80
CA GLU A 751 -13.35 -8.01 -16.94
C GLU A 751 -13.42 -6.54 -16.54
N PHE A 752 -12.35 -5.82 -16.83
CA PHE A 752 -12.23 -4.37 -16.65
C PHE A 752 -11.94 -3.73 -18.01
N ILE A 753 -12.86 -2.91 -18.50
CA ILE A 753 -12.72 -2.23 -19.79
C ILE A 753 -12.43 -0.75 -19.55
N PHE A 754 -11.23 -0.33 -19.94
CA PHE A 754 -10.70 1.03 -19.78
C PHE A 754 -10.97 1.86 -21.03
N GLY A 755 -11.61 3.03 -20.90
CA GLY A 755 -11.82 3.91 -22.04
C GLY A 755 -12.67 5.14 -21.74
N ARG A 756 -13.37 5.63 -22.77
CA ARG A 756 -14.44 6.65 -22.66
C ARG A 756 -15.81 6.06 -22.96
N SER A 757 -15.92 4.74 -22.83
CA SER A 757 -17.12 4.00 -23.22
C SER A 757 -18.32 4.57 -22.43
N ASP A 758 -19.36 4.98 -23.15
CA ASP A 758 -20.58 5.69 -22.68
C ASP A 758 -20.45 7.24 -22.56
N GLY A 759 -19.32 7.83 -22.99
CA GLY A 759 -19.07 9.27 -23.07
C GLY A 759 -18.53 9.75 -24.44
N THR A 760 -18.48 11.06 -24.67
CA THR A 760 -17.82 11.69 -25.83
C THR A 760 -16.34 11.96 -25.55
N ASP A 761 -15.59 12.49 -26.51
CA ASP A 761 -14.22 12.96 -26.29
C ASP A 761 -14.12 14.11 -25.24
N GLU A 762 -15.25 14.68 -24.84
CA GLU A 762 -15.39 15.73 -23.82
C GLU A 762 -15.87 15.17 -22.46
N ALA A 763 -16.27 13.89 -22.42
CA ALA A 763 -16.73 13.21 -21.22
C ALA A 763 -15.56 12.54 -20.47
N PRO A 764 -15.69 12.36 -19.14
CA PRO A 764 -14.62 11.79 -18.33
C PRO A 764 -14.29 10.35 -18.72
N TRP A 765 -13.06 9.95 -18.41
CA TRP A 765 -12.60 8.57 -18.50
C TRP A 765 -13.38 7.66 -17.58
N THR A 766 -13.67 6.45 -18.05
CA THR A 766 -14.49 5.44 -17.35
C THR A 766 -13.80 4.09 -17.31
N VAL A 767 -14.18 3.28 -16.33
CA VAL A 767 -13.90 1.84 -16.30
C VAL A 767 -15.24 1.10 -16.23
N LYS A 768 -15.42 0.10 -17.10
CA LYS A 768 -16.53 -0.86 -17.01
C LYS A 768 -16.07 -2.09 -16.27
N THR A 769 -16.93 -2.62 -15.41
CA THR A 769 -16.66 -3.87 -14.67
C THR A 769 -17.70 -4.91 -15.05
N ASP A 770 -17.24 -6.08 -15.46
CA ASP A 770 -18.05 -7.30 -15.65
C ASP A 770 -19.28 -7.10 -16.58
N GLY A 771 -19.09 -6.40 -17.70
CA GLY A 771 -20.15 -6.11 -18.68
C GLY A 771 -21.14 -5.01 -18.24
N GLY A 772 -20.89 -4.35 -17.10
CA GLY A 772 -21.68 -3.24 -16.58
C GLY A 772 -21.46 -1.90 -17.30
N PHE A 773 -22.02 -0.84 -16.70
CA PHE A 773 -21.87 0.54 -17.17
C PHE A 773 -20.46 1.08 -16.88
N GLY A 774 -20.00 2.02 -17.72
CA GLY A 774 -18.78 2.75 -17.46
C GLY A 774 -19.01 3.85 -16.44
N TYR A 775 -18.25 3.84 -15.34
CA TYR A 775 -18.34 4.86 -14.31
C TYR A 775 -17.07 5.69 -14.20
N SER A 776 -17.24 6.99 -13.95
CA SER A 776 -16.19 7.85 -13.41
C SER A 776 -15.84 7.44 -11.98
N MET A 777 -14.62 7.74 -11.55
CA MET A 777 -14.18 7.43 -10.20
C MET A 777 -15.10 8.09 -9.17
N ASP A 778 -15.59 7.27 -8.25
CA ASP A 778 -16.17 7.74 -7.00
C ASP A 778 -15.63 6.82 -5.89
N PRO A 779 -14.84 7.33 -4.92
CA PRO A 779 -14.25 6.51 -3.86
C PRO A 779 -15.29 5.82 -2.95
N ARG A 780 -16.55 6.23 -3.04
CA ARG A 780 -17.68 5.62 -2.34
C ARG A 780 -18.27 4.41 -3.05
N ARG A 781 -17.84 4.13 -4.28
CA ARG A 781 -18.25 2.94 -5.03
C ARG A 781 -17.21 1.83 -4.86
N ILE A 782 -17.67 0.60 -4.68
CA ILE A 782 -16.86 -0.62 -4.69
C ILE A 782 -17.18 -1.38 -5.98
N ASP A 783 -16.21 -1.51 -6.86
CA ASP A 783 -16.39 -2.11 -8.18
C ASP A 783 -16.08 -3.63 -8.15
N ALA A 784 -15.14 -4.07 -7.31
CA ALA A 784 -14.82 -5.48 -7.08
C ALA A 784 -14.50 -5.76 -5.60
N ALA A 785 -14.78 -6.98 -5.16
CA ALA A 785 -14.47 -7.45 -3.81
C ALA A 785 -13.98 -8.90 -3.81
N PRO A 786 -12.70 -9.17 -4.14
CA PRO A 786 -12.11 -10.48 -3.91
C PRO A 786 -12.12 -10.82 -2.42
N GLN A 787 -12.25 -12.10 -2.10
CA GLN A 787 -12.28 -12.57 -0.71
C GLN A 787 -11.04 -13.40 -0.43
N LEU A 788 -10.44 -13.20 0.75
CA LEU A 788 -9.35 -14.05 1.21
C LEU A 788 -9.84 -15.50 1.38
N ALA A 789 -9.01 -16.51 1.08
CA ALA A 789 -9.38 -17.91 1.27
C ALA A 789 -9.47 -18.27 2.76
N THR A 790 -8.57 -17.71 3.57
CA THR A 790 -8.57 -17.85 5.03
C THR A 790 -8.49 -16.48 5.68
N GLY A 791 -8.95 -16.42 6.92
CA GLY A 791 -8.86 -15.24 7.76
C GLY A 791 -8.35 -15.69 9.13
N PRO A 792 -8.08 -14.77 10.03
CA PRO A 792 -7.68 -15.07 11.40
C PRO A 792 -8.83 -15.65 12.28
N THR A 793 -9.87 -16.19 11.64
CA THR A 793 -10.95 -17.01 12.24
C THR A 793 -11.36 -18.14 11.28
N ASP A 794 -11.82 -19.27 11.86
CA ASP A 794 -12.06 -20.58 11.22
C ASP A 794 -13.13 -20.67 10.10
N ALA A 795 -13.60 -19.56 9.54
CA ALA A 795 -14.63 -19.56 8.50
C ALA A 795 -14.08 -19.16 7.14
N GLY A 796 -13.11 -19.91 6.61
CA GLY A 796 -12.53 -19.71 5.27
C GLY A 796 -12.77 -20.89 4.34
N PHE A 797 -12.95 -20.60 3.05
CA PHE A 797 -12.98 -21.58 1.97
C PHE A 797 -11.60 -22.26 1.87
N SER A 798 -11.53 -23.58 1.91
CA SER A 798 -10.24 -24.29 1.74
C SER A 798 -9.83 -24.32 0.25
N GLY A 799 -8.58 -23.98 -0.08
CA GLY A 799 -7.99 -24.17 -1.42
C GLY A 799 -7.33 -22.90 -2.00
N ASP A 800 -7.09 -22.89 -3.32
CA ASP A 800 -6.57 -21.75 -4.09
C ASP A 800 -7.60 -20.60 -4.25
N GLY A 801 -8.56 -20.46 -3.33
CA GLY A 801 -9.76 -19.59 -3.47
C GLY A 801 -9.50 -18.07 -3.53
N THR A 802 -8.24 -17.66 -3.36
CA THR A 802 -7.77 -16.28 -3.56
C THR A 802 -7.35 -15.98 -5.00
N LEU A 803 -7.24 -17.01 -5.83
CA LEU A 803 -6.82 -16.89 -7.23
C LEU A 803 -8.00 -16.41 -8.06
N GLU A 804 -7.82 -15.28 -8.73
CA GLU A 804 -8.73 -14.78 -9.75
C GLU A 804 -8.00 -14.62 -11.08
N VAL A 805 -8.75 -14.65 -12.18
CA VAL A 805 -8.30 -14.31 -13.52
C VAL A 805 -8.94 -12.99 -13.90
N TRP A 806 -8.12 -11.97 -14.09
CA TRP A 806 -8.58 -10.63 -14.42
C TRP A 806 -8.19 -10.31 -15.86
N LYS A 807 -9.16 -9.82 -16.62
CA LYS A 807 -8.99 -9.35 -17.98
C LYS A 807 -9.06 -7.83 -18.01
N VAL A 808 -7.97 -7.17 -18.38
CA VAL A 808 -7.94 -5.74 -18.64
C VAL A 808 -8.00 -5.51 -20.14
N LYS A 809 -8.91 -4.64 -20.59
CA LYS A 809 -9.22 -4.48 -22.02
C LYS A 809 -9.35 -3.02 -22.40
N ASN A 810 -8.84 -2.68 -23.57
CA ASN A 810 -9.00 -1.36 -24.15
C ASN A 810 -10.40 -1.21 -24.76
N GLY A 811 -11.20 -0.30 -24.21
CA GLY A 811 -12.57 -0.03 -24.62
C GLY A 811 -12.73 1.01 -25.73
N GLY A 812 -11.63 1.59 -26.23
CA GLY A 812 -11.65 2.68 -27.20
C GLY A 812 -10.67 2.51 -28.36
N ASN A 813 -10.88 3.30 -29.42
CA ASN A 813 -9.96 3.41 -30.55
C ASN A 813 -9.10 4.67 -30.38
N GLY A 814 -7.77 4.50 -30.36
CA GLY A 814 -6.82 5.63 -30.39
C GLY A 814 -6.29 6.10 -29.02
N TRP A 815 -6.42 5.28 -27.97
CA TRP A 815 -5.88 5.55 -26.65
C TRP A 815 -5.05 4.37 -26.15
N SER A 816 -4.08 4.68 -25.30
CA SER A 816 -3.20 3.71 -24.64
C SER A 816 -3.27 3.89 -23.13
N HIS A 817 -3.35 2.78 -22.41
CA HIS A 817 -3.53 2.74 -20.97
C HIS A 817 -2.52 1.76 -20.35
N PRO A 818 -1.59 2.22 -19.50
CA PRO A 818 -0.85 1.33 -18.62
C PRO A 818 -1.73 1.07 -17.39
N VAL A 819 -2.37 -0.08 -17.28
CA VAL A 819 -3.28 -0.37 -16.16
C VAL A 819 -2.49 -0.88 -14.97
N HIS A 820 -2.52 -0.18 -13.85
CA HIS A 820 -1.95 -0.61 -12.59
C HIS A 820 -3.02 -1.23 -11.68
N VAL A 821 -2.72 -2.40 -11.12
CA VAL A 821 -3.51 -3.02 -10.05
C VAL A 821 -2.66 -3.01 -8.78
N HIS A 822 -3.18 -2.42 -7.70
CA HIS A 822 -2.48 -2.36 -6.42
C HIS A 822 -2.33 -3.76 -5.78
N PHE A 823 -1.59 -3.83 -4.66
CA PHE A 823 -1.48 -4.96 -3.73
C PHE A 823 -0.58 -6.14 -4.13
N GLU A 824 -0.82 -6.80 -5.26
CA GLU A 824 -0.07 -8.01 -5.62
C GLU A 824 0.22 -8.07 -7.12
N GLU A 825 1.36 -8.64 -7.47
CA GLU A 825 1.75 -8.84 -8.86
C GLU A 825 1.00 -10.04 -9.46
N GLY A 826 0.47 -9.89 -10.67
CA GLY A 826 -0.13 -10.97 -11.44
C GLY A 826 0.81 -11.58 -12.47
N ILE A 827 0.49 -12.81 -12.91
CA ILE A 827 1.16 -13.50 -14.01
C ILE A 827 0.31 -13.38 -15.26
N ILE A 828 0.86 -12.79 -16.33
CA ILE A 828 0.15 -12.71 -17.61
C ILE A 828 -0.07 -14.11 -18.18
N LEU A 829 -1.32 -14.45 -18.45
CA LEU A 829 -1.74 -15.69 -19.09
C LEU A 829 -1.73 -15.53 -20.61
N SER A 830 -2.33 -14.45 -21.10
CA SER A 830 -2.43 -14.15 -22.52
C SER A 830 -2.43 -12.64 -22.80
N ARG A 831 -1.98 -12.27 -24.01
CA ARG A 831 -2.17 -10.95 -24.63
C ARG A 831 -2.83 -11.16 -25.98
N ASP A 832 -4.00 -10.58 -26.19
CA ASP A 832 -4.81 -10.81 -27.41
C ASP A 832 -5.00 -12.30 -27.73
N GLY A 833 -5.17 -13.14 -26.70
CA GLY A 833 -5.26 -14.60 -26.81
C GLY A 833 -3.97 -15.31 -27.22
N LYS A 834 -2.83 -14.61 -27.32
CA LYS A 834 -1.50 -15.16 -27.59
C LYS A 834 -0.67 -15.27 -26.30
N ALA A 835 0.39 -16.08 -26.33
CA ALA A 835 1.37 -16.12 -25.25
C ALA A 835 2.08 -14.76 -25.09
N PRO A 836 2.46 -14.36 -23.86
CA PRO A 836 3.22 -13.14 -23.65
C PRO A 836 4.62 -13.18 -24.30
N PRO A 837 5.20 -12.02 -24.67
CA PRO A 837 6.55 -11.93 -25.21
C PRO A 837 7.60 -12.38 -24.17
N GLU A 838 8.82 -12.67 -24.63
CA GLU A 838 9.86 -13.28 -23.78
C GLU A 838 10.23 -12.42 -22.55
N TRP A 839 10.12 -11.09 -22.63
CA TRP A 839 10.33 -10.16 -21.51
C TRP A 839 9.18 -10.07 -20.48
N GLU A 840 8.08 -10.81 -20.69
CA GLU A 840 6.99 -10.93 -19.71
C GLU A 840 6.61 -12.38 -19.41
N LYS A 841 7.01 -13.31 -20.29
CA LYS A 841 6.80 -14.74 -20.12
C LYS A 841 7.41 -15.22 -18.81
N GLY A 842 8.67 -14.92 -18.53
CA GLY A 842 9.31 -15.33 -17.27
C GLY A 842 8.96 -14.45 -16.05
N ALA A 843 7.95 -13.59 -16.12
CA ALA A 843 7.77 -12.51 -15.15
C ALA A 843 6.39 -12.50 -14.47
N ARG A 844 6.37 -11.91 -13.28
CA ARG A 844 5.18 -11.32 -12.67
C ARG A 844 5.12 -9.83 -13.08
N LYS A 845 3.98 -9.16 -12.92
CA LYS A 845 3.78 -7.74 -13.27
C LYS A 845 2.71 -7.09 -12.40
N ASP A 846 2.77 -5.77 -12.26
CA ASP A 846 1.73 -4.94 -11.63
C ASP A 846 1.18 -3.84 -12.56
N VAL A 847 1.80 -3.62 -13.73
CA VAL A 847 1.34 -2.68 -14.76
C VAL A 847 1.12 -3.41 -16.10
N TYR A 848 -0.11 -3.37 -16.61
CA TYR A 848 -0.55 -4.06 -17.81
C TYR A 848 -0.87 -3.06 -18.91
N ARG A 849 0.00 -2.96 -19.90
CA ARG A 849 -0.18 -2.07 -21.04
C ARG A 849 -1.22 -2.62 -22.02
N ILE A 850 -2.24 -1.80 -22.32
CA ILE A 850 -3.27 -2.02 -23.35
C ILE A 850 -3.36 -0.78 -24.26
N GLY A 851 -3.46 -0.95 -25.58
CA GLY A 851 -3.29 0.15 -26.53
C GLY A 851 -3.06 -0.30 -27.97
N GLN A 852 -2.73 0.65 -28.86
CA GLN A 852 -2.47 0.40 -30.28
C GLN A 852 -1.00 0.57 -30.69
N GLU A 853 -0.16 0.91 -29.72
CA GLU A 853 1.27 1.14 -29.90
C GLU A 853 2.07 -0.15 -30.00
N VAL A 854 3.30 0.00 -30.50
CA VAL A 854 4.25 -1.09 -30.57
C VAL A 854 4.44 -1.75 -29.20
N ASP A 855 4.50 -3.08 -29.21
CA ASP A 855 4.60 -3.95 -28.03
C ASP A 855 3.36 -3.91 -27.12
N SER A 856 2.22 -3.37 -27.56
CA SER A 856 0.96 -3.33 -26.80
C SER A 856 -0.04 -4.41 -27.22
N SER A 857 -1.17 -4.49 -26.51
CA SER A 857 -2.28 -5.41 -26.82
C SER A 857 -3.64 -4.75 -26.63
N VAL A 858 -4.69 -5.29 -27.25
CA VAL A 858 -6.07 -4.87 -27.01
C VAL A 858 -6.53 -5.31 -25.63
N ASP A 859 -6.20 -6.54 -25.24
CA ASP A 859 -6.47 -7.07 -23.91
C ASP A 859 -5.29 -7.86 -23.32
N VAL A 860 -5.29 -7.97 -22.00
CA VAL A 860 -4.37 -8.78 -21.21
C VAL A 860 -5.18 -9.55 -20.18
N GLU A 861 -4.98 -10.87 -20.14
CA GLU A 861 -5.51 -11.72 -19.08
C GLU A 861 -4.38 -12.07 -18.11
N MET A 862 -4.58 -11.82 -16.82
CA MET A 862 -3.62 -12.13 -15.77
C MET A 862 -4.24 -12.99 -14.67
N ALA A 863 -3.43 -13.87 -14.09
CA ALA A 863 -3.74 -14.58 -12.86
C ALA A 863 -3.17 -13.81 -11.66
N ILE A 864 -4.02 -13.43 -10.71
CA ILE A 864 -3.64 -12.70 -9.50
C ILE A 864 -4.14 -13.44 -8.27
N ARG A 865 -3.39 -13.37 -7.16
CA ARG A 865 -3.79 -13.97 -5.87
C ARG A 865 -3.93 -12.86 -4.84
N PHE A 866 -4.93 -12.97 -3.96
CA PHE A 866 -5.16 -12.00 -2.88
C PHE A 866 -5.00 -12.66 -1.51
N ARG A 867 -4.01 -12.26 -0.70
CA ARG A 867 -3.62 -12.98 0.53
C ARG A 867 -3.15 -12.02 1.63
N GLU A 868 -3.01 -12.50 2.86
CA GLU A 868 -2.46 -11.78 4.04
C GLU A 868 -3.19 -10.52 4.57
N PHE A 869 -3.66 -9.61 3.72
CA PHE A 869 -4.22 -8.31 4.13
C PHE A 869 -5.58 -8.05 3.47
N ALA A 870 -6.48 -7.40 4.21
CA ALA A 870 -7.81 -6.99 3.74
C ALA A 870 -7.91 -5.46 3.65
N GLY A 871 -9.01 -4.95 3.11
CA GLY A 871 -9.32 -3.52 3.05
C GLY A 871 -9.31 -2.96 1.63
N THR A 872 -9.27 -1.64 1.53
CA THR A 872 -9.47 -0.89 0.29
C THR A 872 -8.19 -0.65 -0.50
N TYR A 873 -8.24 -0.97 -1.79
CA TYR A 873 -7.18 -0.80 -2.78
C TYR A 873 -7.72 -0.17 -4.07
N MET A 874 -6.82 0.13 -5.01
CA MET A 874 -7.13 0.82 -6.26
C MET A 874 -6.71 0.03 -7.49
N GLU A 875 -7.38 0.28 -8.60
CA GLU A 875 -6.97 -0.12 -9.94
C GLU A 875 -7.20 1.05 -10.89
N HIS A 876 -6.25 1.35 -11.78
CA HIS A 876 -6.34 2.53 -12.63
C HIS A 876 -5.42 2.53 -13.83
N CYS A 877 -5.71 3.42 -14.78
CA CYS A 877 -4.74 3.79 -15.79
C CYS A 877 -3.66 4.70 -15.19
N HIS A 878 -2.40 4.30 -15.33
CA HIS A 878 -1.24 5.02 -14.84
C HIS A 878 -0.74 6.10 -15.81
N ASN A 879 -1.43 6.33 -16.94
CA ASN A 879 -1.44 7.69 -17.47
C ASN A 879 -2.23 8.53 -16.46
N THR A 880 -1.50 9.13 -15.52
CA THR A 880 -2.07 9.80 -14.35
C THR A 880 -3.01 10.95 -14.70
N GLN A 881 -2.90 11.51 -15.92
CA GLN A 881 -3.89 12.46 -16.40
C GLN A 881 -5.23 11.80 -16.73
N HIS A 882 -5.21 10.56 -17.23
CA HIS A 882 -6.41 9.74 -17.35
C HIS A 882 -6.96 9.37 -15.96
N GLU A 883 -6.09 8.95 -15.03
CA GLU A 883 -6.41 8.67 -13.62
C GLU A 883 -7.16 9.82 -12.95
N ASP A 884 -6.66 11.06 -13.08
CA ASP A 884 -7.26 12.27 -12.50
C ASP A 884 -8.58 12.69 -13.18
N ASN A 885 -8.98 12.08 -14.32
CA ASN A 885 -10.11 12.57 -15.13
C ASN A 885 -11.11 11.52 -15.69
N SER A 886 -11.41 10.36 -15.12
CA SER A 886 -11.11 9.81 -13.81
C SER A 886 -11.02 8.28 -13.90
N MET A 887 -10.01 7.78 -14.62
CA MET A 887 -9.84 6.36 -14.98
C MET A 887 -9.24 5.55 -13.83
N LEU A 888 -9.95 5.55 -12.71
CA LEU A 888 -9.58 5.01 -11.42
C LEU A 888 -10.82 4.33 -10.83
N LEU A 889 -10.64 3.19 -10.17
CA LEU A 889 -11.69 2.49 -9.44
C LEU A 889 -11.20 2.00 -8.09
N ARG A 890 -12.16 1.66 -7.24
CA ARG A 890 -11.91 1.08 -5.93
C ARG A 890 -12.33 -0.39 -5.92
N TRP A 891 -11.50 -1.22 -5.30
CA TRP A 891 -11.84 -2.59 -4.96
C TRP A 891 -11.41 -2.91 -3.52
N ASP A 892 -12.15 -3.80 -2.87
CA ASP A 892 -11.92 -4.13 -1.46
C ASP A 892 -11.58 -5.62 -1.30
N ILE A 893 -10.44 -5.95 -0.71
CA ILE A 893 -10.20 -7.32 -0.26
C ILE A 893 -11.02 -7.57 1.01
N GLU A 894 -11.94 -8.53 0.95
CA GLU A 894 -12.81 -8.87 2.08
C GLU A 894 -12.25 -10.02 2.93
N HIS A 895 -12.43 -9.93 4.25
CA HIS A 895 -12.25 -11.09 5.11
C HIS A 895 -13.26 -12.19 4.79
N PRO A 896 -12.93 -13.47 5.06
CA PRO A 896 -13.90 -14.55 4.92
C PRO A 896 -15.16 -14.29 5.76
N GLY A 897 -16.33 -14.45 5.14
CA GLY A 897 -17.62 -14.22 5.80
C GLY A 897 -17.96 -12.74 6.08
N GLN A 898 -17.19 -11.79 5.55
CA GLN A 898 -17.56 -10.38 5.62
C GLN A 898 -18.81 -10.09 4.76
N PHE A 899 -19.83 -9.51 5.37
CA PHE A 899 -21.07 -9.09 4.67
C PHE A 899 -21.19 -7.57 4.56
N GLN A 900 -20.59 -6.85 5.50
CA GLN A 900 -20.66 -5.40 5.62
C GLN A 900 -19.56 -4.73 4.81
N LEU A 901 -19.87 -3.55 4.26
CA LEU A 901 -18.97 -2.76 3.43
C LEU A 901 -18.14 -1.81 4.30
N MET A 902 -16.86 -1.70 3.97
CA MET A 902 -15.95 -0.73 4.59
C MET A 902 -16.37 0.69 4.18
N PRO A 903 -16.53 1.64 5.13
CA PRO A 903 -16.96 2.99 4.81
C PRO A 903 -15.84 3.80 4.15
N THR A 904 -16.20 4.79 3.34
CA THR A 904 -15.25 5.67 2.68
C THR A 904 -14.83 6.81 3.61
N PRO A 905 -13.51 7.01 3.85
CA PRO A 905 -13.03 8.18 4.58
C PRO A 905 -13.25 9.46 3.77
N LEU A 906 -13.62 10.55 4.43
CA LEU A 906 -13.73 11.90 3.90
C LEU A 906 -12.81 12.82 4.73
N PRO A 907 -11.55 13.02 4.31
CA PRO A 907 -10.61 13.89 5.01
C PRO A 907 -10.98 15.37 4.90
N GLY A 908 -10.80 16.12 5.99
CA GLY A 908 -10.94 17.57 6.03
C GLY A 908 -10.08 18.20 7.12
N TRP A 909 -10.06 19.54 7.18
CA TRP A 909 -9.30 20.29 8.18
C TRP A 909 -9.68 19.97 9.64
N ASP A 910 -10.86 19.42 9.89
CA ASP A 910 -11.32 19.04 11.23
C ASP A 910 -10.99 17.60 11.62
N GLY A 911 -10.36 16.85 10.72
CA GLY A 911 -10.11 15.41 10.82
C GLY A 911 -10.83 14.64 9.73
N VAL A 912 -10.81 13.32 9.82
CA VAL A 912 -11.44 12.43 8.84
C VAL A 912 -12.80 11.97 9.36
N THR A 913 -13.82 12.10 8.52
CA THR A 913 -15.17 11.57 8.74
C THR A 913 -15.44 10.40 7.79
N TYR A 914 -16.59 9.74 7.91
CA TYR A 914 -16.92 8.56 7.11
C TYR A 914 -18.32 8.63 6.52
N VAL A 915 -18.48 8.04 5.34
CA VAL A 915 -19.78 7.81 4.70
C VAL A 915 -19.91 6.36 4.25
N ASN A 916 -21.15 5.87 4.16
CA ASN A 916 -21.43 4.53 3.68
C ASN A 916 -21.02 4.39 2.21
N SER A 917 -20.43 3.25 1.89
CA SER A 917 -20.10 2.87 0.51
C SER A 917 -21.32 2.23 -0.18
N ALA A 918 -21.38 2.35 -1.51
CA ALA A 918 -22.25 1.56 -2.38
C ALA A 918 -21.40 0.58 -3.20
N ALA A 919 -21.97 -0.54 -3.63
CA ALA A 919 -21.26 -1.55 -4.40
C ALA A 919 -21.97 -1.81 -5.74
N LEU A 920 -21.20 -2.20 -6.77
CA LEU A 920 -21.77 -2.71 -8.00
C LEU A 920 -22.42 -4.09 -7.77
N PRO A 921 -23.48 -4.46 -8.50
CA PRO A 921 -24.15 -5.75 -8.30
C PRO A 921 -23.23 -6.98 -8.45
N THR A 922 -22.18 -6.89 -9.27
CA THR A 922 -21.25 -7.99 -9.55
C THR A 922 -20.02 -8.02 -8.64
N PHE A 923 -19.88 -7.07 -7.71
CA PHE A 923 -18.62 -6.85 -6.97
C PHE A 923 -18.07 -8.12 -6.30
N ARG A 924 -18.91 -8.99 -5.73
CA ARG A 924 -18.50 -10.29 -5.14
C ARG A 924 -18.52 -11.46 -6.11
N SER A 925 -19.40 -11.45 -7.12
CA SER A 925 -19.62 -12.62 -7.99
C SER A 925 -18.68 -12.65 -9.20
N GLY A 926 -18.22 -11.48 -9.68
CA GLY A 926 -17.55 -11.35 -10.97
C GLY A 926 -18.54 -11.40 -12.15
N GLY A 927 -17.99 -11.29 -13.37
CA GLY A 927 -18.70 -11.46 -14.63
C GLY A 927 -18.82 -12.93 -15.06
N LYS A 928 -19.82 -13.25 -15.89
CA LYS A 928 -19.87 -14.54 -16.59
C LYS A 928 -18.91 -14.44 -17.78
N GLY A 929 -17.76 -15.11 -17.72
CA GLY A 929 -16.83 -15.18 -18.86
C GLY A 929 -17.51 -15.72 -20.12
N ASP A 930 -17.01 -15.34 -21.29
CA ASP A 930 -17.49 -15.67 -22.65
C ASP A 930 -17.37 -17.18 -23.03
N ASP A 931 -17.51 -18.11 -22.09
CA ASP A 931 -17.48 -19.55 -22.35
C ASP A 931 -18.89 -20.07 -22.68
N ASP A 932 -19.30 -19.89 -23.94
CA ASP A 932 -20.54 -20.36 -24.58
C ASP A 932 -20.69 -21.90 -24.68
N ASN A 933 -20.16 -22.68 -23.73
CA ASN A 933 -20.43 -24.11 -23.63
C ASN A 933 -21.41 -24.42 -22.49
N GLN A 934 -22.68 -24.06 -22.70
CA GLN A 934 -23.77 -24.56 -21.86
C GLN A 934 -23.97 -26.06 -22.11
N GLY A 935 -23.34 -26.88 -21.27
CA GLY A 935 -23.85 -28.22 -20.97
C GLY A 935 -25.26 -28.13 -20.37
N GLU A 936 -26.03 -29.21 -20.45
CA GLU A 936 -27.34 -29.32 -19.80
C GLU A 936 -27.21 -28.98 -18.30
N ASN A 937 -28.09 -28.10 -17.81
CA ASN A 937 -28.09 -27.63 -16.43
C ASN A 937 -28.33 -28.79 -15.46
N LYS A 938 -27.32 -29.20 -14.69
CA LYS A 938 -27.46 -30.22 -13.66
C LYS A 938 -28.17 -29.62 -12.45
N LYS A 939 -29.01 -30.44 -11.83
CA LYS A 939 -29.76 -30.04 -10.64
C LYS A 939 -28.81 -29.76 -9.47
N PRO A 940 -29.12 -28.77 -8.61
CA PRO A 940 -28.38 -28.54 -7.39
C PRO A 940 -28.48 -29.73 -6.43
N ILE A 941 -27.52 -29.84 -5.53
CA ILE A 941 -27.41 -30.85 -4.48
C ILE A 941 -27.71 -30.15 -3.15
N ALA A 942 -28.87 -30.47 -2.58
CA ALA A 942 -29.24 -30.04 -1.23
C ALA A 942 -28.81 -31.08 -0.19
N ASN A 943 -28.17 -30.64 0.89
CA ASN A 943 -27.65 -31.48 1.95
C ASN A 943 -28.46 -31.34 3.25
N PRO A 944 -28.57 -32.39 4.08
CA PRO A 944 -29.32 -32.31 5.33
C PRO A 944 -28.74 -31.30 6.33
N ASP A 945 -29.62 -30.62 7.05
CA ASP A 945 -29.27 -29.62 8.05
C ASP A 945 -29.72 -30.02 9.46
N SER A 946 -29.09 -29.42 10.46
CA SER A 946 -29.55 -29.57 11.83
C SER A 946 -29.42 -28.28 12.64
N ALA A 947 -30.32 -28.08 13.58
CA ALA A 947 -30.29 -26.96 14.51
C ALA A 947 -30.83 -27.35 15.89
N ILE A 948 -30.65 -26.47 16.87
CA ILE A 948 -31.20 -26.62 18.22
C ILE A 948 -32.01 -25.38 18.55
N SER A 949 -33.19 -25.58 19.16
CA SER A 949 -34.07 -24.52 19.62
C SER A 949 -34.61 -24.83 21.03
N SER A 950 -35.16 -23.81 21.70
CA SER A 950 -35.74 -23.90 23.04
C SER A 950 -37.11 -23.23 23.08
N ASN A 951 -37.84 -23.43 24.19
CA ASN A 951 -39.26 -23.07 24.29
C ASN A 951 -39.62 -21.67 23.75
N GLY A 952 -40.40 -21.63 22.66
CA GLY A 952 -40.88 -20.40 22.03
C GLY A 952 -39.81 -19.51 21.38
N GLN A 953 -38.57 -19.98 21.21
CA GLN A 953 -37.49 -19.22 20.60
C GLN A 953 -37.29 -19.63 19.13
N PRO A 954 -37.66 -18.78 18.15
CA PRO A 954 -37.35 -19.04 16.74
C PRO A 954 -35.85 -19.22 16.51
N VAL A 955 -35.49 -20.10 15.59
CA VAL A 955 -34.11 -20.28 15.11
C VAL A 955 -34.07 -20.09 13.60
N THR A 956 -33.12 -19.28 13.13
CA THR A 956 -32.87 -19.09 11.71
C THR A 956 -31.75 -20.03 11.28
N ILE A 957 -32.02 -20.84 10.26
CA ILE A 957 -31.14 -21.89 9.74
C ILE A 957 -30.78 -21.51 8.30
N ASN A 958 -29.49 -21.35 8.03
CA ASN A 958 -29.00 -21.14 6.67
C ASN A 958 -28.85 -22.50 5.99
N VAL A 959 -29.97 -23.05 5.54
CA VAL A 959 -30.02 -24.40 4.95
C VAL A 959 -29.18 -24.48 3.67
N LEU A 960 -29.06 -23.39 2.91
CA LEU A 960 -28.24 -23.37 1.69
C LEU A 960 -26.72 -23.32 1.95
N ALA A 961 -26.27 -23.28 3.22
CA ALA A 961 -24.86 -23.09 3.56
C ALA A 961 -23.98 -24.29 3.19
N ASN A 962 -24.53 -25.50 3.19
CA ASN A 962 -23.87 -26.73 2.80
C ASN A 962 -24.36 -27.27 1.45
N ASP A 963 -25.14 -26.49 0.70
CA ASP A 963 -25.69 -26.84 -0.60
C ASP A 963 -24.78 -26.38 -1.74
N SER A 964 -24.87 -27.05 -2.89
CA SER A 964 -24.03 -26.73 -4.05
C SER A 964 -24.74 -26.99 -5.37
N ASP A 965 -24.44 -26.18 -6.39
CA ASP A 965 -24.81 -26.48 -7.77
C ASP A 965 -23.62 -27.08 -8.53
N PRO A 966 -23.73 -28.28 -9.14
CA PRO A 966 -22.62 -28.92 -9.84
C PRO A 966 -22.04 -28.11 -11.01
N ASP A 967 -22.81 -27.20 -11.60
CA ASP A 967 -22.38 -26.34 -12.70
C ASP A 967 -22.22 -24.87 -12.27
N GLY A 968 -22.31 -24.59 -10.96
CA GLY A 968 -22.05 -23.26 -10.39
C GLY A 968 -23.18 -22.24 -10.58
N ASN A 969 -24.42 -22.67 -10.87
CA ASN A 969 -25.56 -21.78 -11.13
C ASN A 969 -26.15 -21.18 -9.83
N VAL A 970 -25.40 -20.31 -9.17
CA VAL A 970 -25.80 -19.58 -7.95
C VAL A 970 -26.38 -18.19 -8.30
N PRO A 971 -27.17 -17.52 -7.42
CA PRO A 971 -27.52 -17.92 -6.06
C PRO A 971 -28.53 -19.07 -6.02
N LEU A 972 -28.34 -20.00 -5.07
CA LEU A 972 -29.37 -20.98 -4.71
C LEU A 972 -30.51 -20.29 -3.94
N LYS A 973 -31.72 -20.81 -4.08
CA LYS A 973 -32.92 -20.37 -3.37
C LYS A 973 -33.60 -21.54 -2.69
N VAL A 974 -34.18 -21.30 -1.52
CA VAL A 974 -34.99 -22.31 -0.82
C VAL A 974 -36.37 -22.38 -1.48
N VAL A 975 -36.68 -23.54 -2.05
CA VAL A 975 -37.99 -23.88 -2.61
C VAL A 975 -38.51 -25.18 -1.98
N GLY A 976 -39.77 -25.54 -2.23
CA GLY A 976 -40.31 -26.83 -1.77
C GLY A 976 -40.27 -27.02 -0.25
N LEU A 977 -40.32 -25.93 0.54
CA LEU A 977 -40.27 -25.99 2.01
C LEU A 977 -41.57 -26.60 2.57
N GLU A 978 -41.46 -27.76 3.18
CA GLU A 978 -42.57 -28.46 3.83
C GLU A 978 -42.67 -28.09 5.32
N GLN A 979 -43.88 -28.16 5.88
CA GLN A 979 -44.07 -27.95 7.32
C GLN A 979 -43.65 -29.20 8.12
N PRO A 980 -43.14 -29.03 9.35
CA PRO A 980 -42.95 -30.15 10.28
C PRO A 980 -44.28 -30.77 10.72
N ASP A 981 -44.24 -31.96 11.35
CA ASP A 981 -45.44 -32.62 11.89
C ASP A 981 -46.31 -31.68 12.74
N SER A 982 -47.63 -31.86 12.66
CA SER A 982 -48.60 -31.07 13.43
C SER A 982 -48.25 -31.04 14.93
N GLY A 983 -48.18 -29.84 15.50
CA GLY A 983 -47.84 -29.61 16.91
C GLY A 983 -46.33 -29.52 17.21
N LYS A 984 -45.44 -29.66 16.21
CA LYS A 984 -43.98 -29.54 16.36
C LYS A 984 -43.41 -28.22 15.85
N GLY A 985 -44.20 -27.15 15.82
CA GLY A 985 -43.76 -25.81 15.39
C GLY A 985 -44.15 -25.49 13.95
N THR A 986 -43.61 -24.40 13.41
CA THR A 986 -43.87 -23.92 12.05
C THR A 986 -42.57 -23.46 11.40
N VAL A 987 -42.50 -23.52 10.08
CA VAL A 987 -41.36 -23.00 9.30
C VAL A 987 -41.81 -21.96 8.30
N THR A 988 -40.98 -20.93 8.12
CA THR A 988 -41.11 -19.93 7.06
C THR A 988 -39.76 -19.70 6.40
N THR A 989 -39.72 -19.21 5.17
CA THR A 989 -38.48 -18.86 4.47
C THR A 989 -38.54 -17.43 3.96
N ASP A 990 -37.39 -16.76 3.94
CA ASP A 990 -37.19 -15.48 3.25
C ASP A 990 -36.67 -15.66 1.81
N GLY A 991 -36.60 -16.92 1.34
CA GLY A 991 -36.08 -17.32 0.04
C GLY A 991 -34.64 -17.83 0.09
N VAL A 992 -33.91 -17.60 1.19
CA VAL A 992 -32.50 -18.01 1.35
C VAL A 992 -32.29 -18.78 2.66
N ARG A 993 -33.03 -18.45 3.72
CA ARG A 993 -32.93 -19.05 5.05
C ARG A 993 -34.27 -19.59 5.49
N VAL A 994 -34.24 -20.63 6.31
CA VAL A 994 -35.45 -21.16 6.96
C VAL A 994 -35.50 -20.69 8.41
N ILE A 995 -36.61 -20.08 8.79
CA ILE A 995 -36.93 -19.70 10.17
C ILE A 995 -37.84 -20.77 10.74
N TYR A 996 -37.34 -21.56 11.68
CA TYR A 996 -38.15 -22.52 12.45
C TYR A 996 -38.60 -21.89 13.76
N THR A 997 -39.92 -21.87 14.00
CA THR A 997 -40.54 -21.39 15.23
C THR A 997 -41.17 -22.57 15.98
N PRO A 998 -40.62 -22.99 17.15
CA PRO A 998 -41.22 -24.05 17.96
C PRO A 998 -42.54 -23.60 18.60
N PRO A 999 -43.38 -24.52 19.10
CA PRO A 999 -44.56 -24.16 19.89
C PRO A 999 -44.18 -23.30 21.10
N THR A 1000 -45.09 -22.39 21.49
CA THR A 1000 -44.91 -21.49 22.65
C THR A 1000 -44.81 -22.23 23.99
N THR A 1001 -45.24 -23.50 24.02
CA THR A 1001 -45.17 -24.37 25.20
C THR A 1001 -44.67 -25.77 24.80
N VAL A 1002 -43.44 -26.11 25.18
CA VAL A 1002 -42.81 -27.42 24.93
C VAL A 1002 -42.88 -28.28 26.20
N ALA A 1003 -43.83 -29.23 26.23
CA ALA A 1003 -44.06 -30.09 27.40
C ALA A 1003 -42.99 -31.18 27.62
N ALA A 1004 -42.32 -31.62 26.54
CA ALA A 1004 -41.23 -32.58 26.56
C ALA A 1004 -40.31 -32.31 25.35
N PRO A 1005 -38.99 -32.61 25.43
CA PRO A 1005 -38.10 -32.43 24.30
C PRO A 1005 -38.52 -33.30 23.11
N PHE A 1006 -38.42 -32.75 21.90
CA PHE A 1006 -38.75 -33.46 20.67
C PHE A 1006 -37.82 -33.00 19.53
N THR A 1007 -37.77 -33.78 18.45
CA THR A 1007 -37.13 -33.35 17.20
C THR A 1007 -38.22 -33.01 16.18
N ALA A 1008 -38.19 -31.78 15.68
CA ALA A 1008 -38.95 -31.39 14.50
C ALA A 1008 -38.15 -31.74 13.25
N THR A 1009 -38.80 -32.35 12.28
CA THR A 1009 -38.20 -32.68 10.99
C THR A 1009 -39.08 -32.13 9.89
N PHE A 1010 -38.46 -31.49 8.91
CA PHE A 1010 -39.13 -30.96 7.71
C PHE A 1010 -38.14 -31.00 6.54
N THR A 1011 -38.64 -30.83 5.32
CA THR A 1011 -37.81 -30.86 4.11
C THR A 1011 -37.81 -29.53 3.39
N TYR A 1012 -36.75 -29.28 2.62
CA TYR A 1012 -36.67 -28.21 1.63
C TYR A 1012 -35.95 -28.72 0.39
N GLN A 1013 -36.03 -27.96 -0.70
CA GLN A 1013 -35.25 -28.17 -1.91
C GLN A 1013 -34.49 -26.89 -2.24
N ALA A 1014 -33.31 -27.01 -2.83
CA ALA A 1014 -32.59 -25.90 -3.41
C ALA A 1014 -32.99 -25.74 -4.88
N SER A 1015 -33.25 -24.52 -5.31
CA SER A 1015 -33.38 -24.15 -6.72
C SER A 1015 -32.17 -23.34 -7.14
N ASP A 1016 -31.59 -23.66 -8.29
CA ASP A 1016 -30.50 -22.89 -8.87
C ASP A 1016 -31.01 -21.64 -9.61
N ALA A 1017 -30.08 -20.83 -10.14
CA ALA A 1017 -30.39 -19.61 -10.88
C ALA A 1017 -31.04 -19.84 -12.26
N LYS A 1018 -31.18 -21.10 -12.69
CA LYS A 1018 -31.85 -21.55 -13.92
C LYS A 1018 -33.10 -22.39 -13.62
N ASP A 1019 -33.62 -22.30 -12.39
CA ASP A 1019 -34.82 -22.95 -11.89
C ASP A 1019 -34.77 -24.49 -11.87
N ALA A 1020 -33.59 -25.12 -11.95
CA ALA A 1020 -33.48 -26.56 -11.68
C ALA A 1020 -33.49 -26.81 -10.16
N VAL A 1021 -34.26 -27.81 -9.76
CA VAL A 1021 -34.58 -28.08 -8.36
C VAL A 1021 -33.92 -29.39 -7.91
N SER A 1022 -33.28 -29.35 -6.74
CA SER A 1022 -32.61 -30.48 -6.10
C SER A 1022 -33.57 -31.60 -5.70
N ALA A 1023 -33.03 -32.74 -5.29
CA ALA A 1023 -33.78 -33.67 -4.43
C ALA A 1023 -34.05 -32.99 -3.06
N PRO A 1024 -35.14 -33.33 -2.35
CA PRO A 1024 -35.41 -32.80 -1.02
C PRO A 1024 -34.32 -33.15 0.00
N ALA A 1025 -33.89 -32.16 0.78
CA ALA A 1025 -33.01 -32.32 1.92
C ALA A 1025 -33.78 -32.16 3.22
N THR A 1026 -33.36 -32.92 4.24
CA THR A 1026 -34.04 -32.97 5.53
C THR A 1026 -33.38 -32.02 6.52
N VAL A 1027 -34.17 -31.17 7.17
CA VAL A 1027 -33.75 -30.36 8.32
C VAL A 1027 -34.25 -31.01 9.60
N SER A 1028 -33.36 -31.22 10.57
CA SER A 1028 -33.69 -31.74 11.90
C SER A 1028 -33.41 -30.73 12.99
N VAL A 1029 -34.46 -30.25 13.67
CA VAL A 1029 -34.35 -29.29 14.78
C VAL A 1029 -34.65 -29.97 16.10
N ALA A 1030 -33.66 -30.08 16.97
CA ALA A 1030 -33.84 -30.57 18.33
C ALA A 1030 -34.41 -29.46 19.22
N VAL A 1031 -35.63 -29.63 19.74
CA VAL A 1031 -36.32 -28.66 20.60
C VAL A 1031 -36.30 -29.14 22.03
N SER A 1032 -35.67 -28.35 22.89
CA SER A 1032 -35.57 -28.63 24.32
C SER A 1032 -36.76 -28.05 25.11
N ALA A 1033 -37.27 -28.83 26.08
CA ALA A 1033 -38.16 -28.32 27.12
C ALA A 1033 -37.40 -27.29 27.99
N PRO A 1034 -38.10 -26.35 28.68
CA PRO A 1034 -37.42 -25.35 29.51
C PRO A 1034 -36.47 -26.03 30.49
N VAL A 1035 -35.20 -25.62 30.46
CA VAL A 1035 -34.23 -26.02 31.46
C VAL A 1035 -34.66 -25.38 32.77
N THR A 1036 -35.17 -26.19 33.70
CA THR A 1036 -35.21 -25.78 35.10
C THR A 1036 -33.79 -25.38 35.49
N VAL A 1037 -33.56 -24.10 35.76
CA VAL A 1037 -32.27 -23.65 36.28
C VAL A 1037 -32.11 -24.28 37.66
N ASN A 1038 -31.41 -25.42 37.70
CA ASN A 1038 -31.14 -26.14 38.95
C ASN A 1038 -29.92 -25.50 39.62
N GLU A 1039 -30.12 -24.29 40.12
CA GLU A 1039 -29.22 -23.65 41.08
C GLU A 1039 -29.83 -23.80 42.48
N ASP A 1040 -29.15 -24.56 43.33
CA ASP A 1040 -29.48 -24.67 44.75
C ASP A 1040 -28.91 -23.46 45.50
N LEU A 1041 -29.59 -22.33 45.34
CA LEU A 1041 -29.26 -21.08 46.03
C LEU A 1041 -29.93 -21.09 47.41
N ILE A 1042 -29.15 -21.21 48.47
CA ILE A 1042 -29.64 -21.36 49.84
C ILE A 1042 -29.08 -20.23 50.69
N VAL A 1043 -29.93 -19.56 51.46
CA VAL A 1043 -29.53 -18.64 52.53
C VAL A 1043 -29.37 -19.46 53.82
N THR A 1044 -28.15 -19.60 54.34
CA THR A 1044 -27.87 -20.41 55.54
C THR A 1044 -27.92 -19.57 56.81
N SER A 1045 -27.63 -18.28 56.72
CA SER A 1045 -27.79 -17.34 57.83
C SER A 1045 -28.08 -15.95 57.30
N ALA A 1046 -28.95 -15.23 58.00
CA ALA A 1046 -29.24 -13.84 57.69
C ALA A 1046 -29.56 -13.11 58.99
N SER A 1047 -28.69 -12.18 59.38
CA SER A 1047 -28.88 -11.38 60.58
C SER A 1047 -28.55 -9.91 60.36
N VAL A 1048 -29.18 -9.05 61.16
CA VAL A 1048 -28.87 -7.64 61.24
C VAL A 1048 -28.73 -7.25 62.70
N THR A 1049 -27.62 -6.60 63.05
CA THR A 1049 -27.38 -6.08 64.39
C THR A 1049 -27.47 -4.56 64.40
N SER A 1050 -28.34 -4.02 65.25
CA SER A 1050 -28.41 -2.57 65.47
C SER A 1050 -27.21 -2.09 66.29
N ARG A 1051 -26.57 -1.00 65.85
CA ARG A 1051 -25.44 -0.34 66.52
C ARG A 1051 -25.79 1.12 66.83
N SER A 1052 -25.02 1.75 67.72
CA SER A 1052 -25.15 3.18 68.03
C SER A 1052 -25.04 4.06 66.77
N ASN A 1053 -25.72 5.21 66.77
CA ASN A 1053 -25.74 6.19 65.67
C ASN A 1053 -26.39 5.68 64.37
N SER A 1054 -27.52 4.97 64.49
CA SER A 1054 -28.32 4.47 63.36
C SER A 1054 -27.51 3.65 62.35
N ARG A 1055 -26.60 2.82 62.86
CA ARG A 1055 -25.80 1.91 62.02
C ARG A 1055 -26.30 0.49 62.17
N TYR A 1056 -26.34 -0.24 61.07
CA TYR A 1056 -26.83 -1.61 61.02
C TYR A 1056 -25.78 -2.47 60.33
N THR A 1057 -25.29 -3.47 61.05
CA THR A 1057 -24.37 -4.47 60.50
C THR A 1057 -25.20 -5.64 60.00
N TRP A 1058 -25.20 -5.85 58.68
CA TRP A 1058 -25.85 -6.97 58.02
C TRP A 1058 -24.83 -8.07 57.82
N ASP A 1059 -25.11 -9.28 58.29
CA ASP A 1059 -24.28 -10.47 58.06
C ASP A 1059 -25.15 -11.58 57.50
N LEU A 1060 -24.92 -11.89 56.23
CA LEU A 1060 -25.72 -12.77 55.40
C LEU A 1060 -24.79 -13.79 54.75
N ALA A 1061 -25.11 -15.07 54.86
CA ALA A 1061 -24.32 -16.12 54.24
C ALA A 1061 -25.19 -17.25 53.69
N GLY A 1062 -24.64 -18.00 52.76
CA GLY A 1062 -25.33 -19.11 52.13
C GLY A 1062 -24.45 -19.98 51.24
N THR A 1063 -25.11 -20.84 50.48
CA THR A 1063 -24.46 -21.70 49.47
C THR A 1063 -25.16 -21.54 48.13
N THR A 1064 -24.41 -21.76 47.06
CA THR A 1064 -24.93 -21.96 45.70
C THR A 1064 -24.26 -23.18 45.10
N SER A 1065 -24.98 -23.97 44.30
CA SER A 1065 -24.39 -25.05 43.50
C SER A 1065 -23.55 -24.54 42.32
N ARG A 1066 -23.49 -23.21 42.08
CA ARG A 1066 -22.74 -22.57 40.98
C ARG A 1066 -21.74 -21.52 41.47
N GLY A 1067 -20.46 -21.88 41.52
CA GLY A 1067 -19.38 -21.01 41.96
C GLY A 1067 -18.71 -20.18 40.86
N THR A 1068 -18.14 -20.82 39.84
CA THR A 1068 -17.35 -20.15 38.79
C THR A 1068 -18.25 -19.40 37.79
N GLY A 1069 -17.98 -18.11 37.57
CA GLY A 1069 -18.74 -17.26 36.63
C GLY A 1069 -20.11 -16.78 37.13
N ASN A 1070 -20.48 -17.08 38.39
CA ASN A 1070 -21.73 -16.61 39.00
C ASN A 1070 -21.54 -15.29 39.74
N THR A 1071 -22.56 -14.42 39.72
CA THR A 1071 -22.61 -13.19 40.51
C THR A 1071 -23.93 -13.17 41.28
N LEU A 1072 -23.86 -13.02 42.61
CA LEU A 1072 -25.03 -12.97 43.48
C LEU A 1072 -25.24 -11.55 44.02
N THR A 1073 -26.37 -10.93 43.70
CA THR A 1073 -26.75 -9.59 44.19
C THR A 1073 -27.67 -9.71 45.40
N VAL A 1074 -27.43 -8.92 46.45
CA VAL A 1074 -28.10 -9.04 47.75
C VAL A 1074 -28.89 -7.78 48.07
N THR A 1075 -30.20 -7.91 48.26
CA THR A 1075 -31.09 -6.78 48.60
C THR A 1075 -31.87 -7.09 49.88
N VAL A 1076 -31.95 -6.14 50.81
CA VAL A 1076 -32.68 -6.31 52.08
C VAL A 1076 -33.84 -5.32 52.20
N SER A 1077 -34.91 -5.70 52.92
CA SER A 1077 -36.03 -4.79 53.18
C SER A 1077 -35.78 -3.90 54.40
N THR A 1078 -35.76 -2.58 54.18
CA THR A 1078 -35.58 -1.57 55.23
C THR A 1078 -36.84 -0.73 55.39
N THR A 1079 -36.89 0.08 56.45
CA THR A 1079 -37.95 1.07 56.72
C THR A 1079 -38.10 2.13 55.62
N ALA A 1080 -37.07 2.36 54.79
CA ALA A 1080 -37.10 3.30 53.67
C ALA A 1080 -37.31 2.61 52.30
N GLY A 1081 -37.57 1.30 52.27
CA GLY A 1081 -37.69 0.49 51.05
C GLY A 1081 -36.55 -0.53 50.89
N PRO A 1082 -36.50 -1.23 49.75
CA PRO A 1082 -35.42 -2.19 49.46
C PRO A 1082 -34.06 -1.50 49.37
N LEU A 1083 -33.06 -2.03 50.07
CA LEU A 1083 -31.68 -1.55 50.07
C LEU A 1083 -30.77 -2.63 49.48
N ASN A 1084 -30.03 -2.28 48.42
CA ASN A 1084 -29.03 -3.18 47.83
C ASN A 1084 -27.73 -3.11 48.65
N LEU A 1085 -27.25 -4.27 49.12
CA LEU A 1085 -26.02 -4.41 49.92
C LEU A 1085 -24.78 -4.74 49.06
N GLY A 1086 -24.94 -4.85 47.75
CA GLY A 1086 -23.90 -5.18 46.78
C GLY A 1086 -23.87 -6.65 46.38
N THR A 1087 -22.73 -7.08 45.85
CA THR A 1087 -22.49 -8.46 45.40
C THR A 1087 -21.84 -9.31 46.49
N ALA A 1088 -22.23 -10.58 46.59
CA ALA A 1088 -21.66 -11.50 47.58
C ALA A 1088 -20.28 -12.00 47.17
N THR A 1089 -19.38 -12.16 48.14
CA THR A 1089 -18.09 -12.83 47.92
C THR A 1089 -18.33 -14.34 47.84
N LEU A 1090 -17.95 -14.96 46.72
CA LEU A 1090 -18.05 -16.39 46.47
C LEU A 1090 -16.73 -17.10 46.78
N THR A 1091 -16.77 -18.11 47.64
CA THR A 1091 -15.65 -19.01 47.95
C THR A 1091 -15.96 -20.39 47.38
N PRO A 1092 -15.21 -20.88 46.37
CA PRO A 1092 -15.47 -22.18 45.75
C PRO A 1092 -15.43 -23.35 46.74
N THR A 1093 -16.27 -24.35 46.51
CA THR A 1093 -16.29 -25.65 47.21
C THR A 1093 -16.35 -26.79 46.19
N GLY A 1094 -16.12 -28.04 46.62
CA GLY A 1094 -16.15 -29.21 45.73
C GLY A 1094 -17.49 -29.48 45.03
N THR A 1095 -18.56 -28.79 45.41
CA THR A 1095 -19.93 -28.96 44.87
C THR A 1095 -20.60 -27.63 44.50
N GLY A 1096 -19.88 -26.50 44.50
CA GLY A 1096 -20.45 -25.18 44.26
C GLY A 1096 -19.61 -24.05 44.84
N ALA A 1097 -20.25 -23.11 45.57
CA ALA A 1097 -19.57 -22.08 46.34
C ALA A 1097 -20.36 -21.70 47.60
N ARG A 1098 -19.64 -21.25 48.64
CA ARG A 1098 -20.23 -20.51 49.77
C ARG A 1098 -20.22 -19.03 49.43
N TRP A 1099 -21.29 -18.32 49.75
CA TRP A 1099 -21.36 -16.88 49.57
C TRP A 1099 -21.57 -16.17 50.91
N ARG A 1100 -21.00 -14.96 51.04
CA ARG A 1100 -21.21 -14.10 52.21
C ARG A 1100 -21.24 -12.63 51.83
N VAL A 1101 -22.07 -11.87 52.53
CA VAL A 1101 -22.11 -10.40 52.55
C VAL A 1101 -22.06 -9.97 54.01
N SER A 1102 -21.06 -9.16 54.36
CA SER A 1102 -20.98 -8.51 55.67
C SER A 1102 -20.73 -7.02 55.46
N VAL A 1103 -21.77 -6.21 55.66
CA VAL A 1103 -21.75 -4.77 55.36
C VAL A 1103 -22.38 -3.99 56.50
N THR A 1104 -21.77 -2.87 56.89
CA THR A 1104 -22.37 -1.92 57.84
C THR A 1104 -22.91 -0.72 57.08
N THR A 1105 -24.20 -0.45 57.27
CA THR A 1105 -24.92 0.68 56.65
C THR A 1105 -25.32 1.70 57.70
N THR A 1106 -25.54 2.95 57.29
CA THR A 1106 -26.04 4.04 58.14
C THR A 1106 -27.36 4.56 57.59
N GLY A 1107 -28.37 4.79 58.43
CA GLY A 1107 -29.66 5.35 58.00
C GLY A 1107 -30.82 4.41 58.23
N ALA A 1108 -31.52 4.00 57.17
CA ALA A 1108 -32.75 3.22 57.26
C ALA A 1108 -32.53 1.82 57.85
N GLY A 1109 -33.06 1.58 59.05
CA GLY A 1109 -33.00 0.30 59.74
C GLY A 1109 -33.90 -0.77 59.13
N PRO A 1110 -33.80 -2.04 59.59
CA PRO A 1110 -34.62 -3.14 59.10
C PRO A 1110 -36.12 -2.85 59.22
N SER A 1111 -36.92 -3.32 58.25
CA SER A 1111 -38.38 -3.27 58.35
C SER A 1111 -38.91 -4.13 59.53
N SER A 1112 -40.19 -4.00 59.88
CA SER A 1112 -40.81 -4.77 60.98
C SER A 1112 -40.72 -6.29 60.81
N SER A 1113 -40.58 -6.77 59.56
CA SER A 1113 -40.28 -8.15 59.19
C SER A 1113 -39.21 -8.14 58.10
N PRO A 1114 -37.92 -8.01 58.46
CA PRO A 1114 -36.88 -7.80 57.48
C PRO A 1114 -36.63 -9.09 56.69
N THR A 1115 -36.48 -8.95 55.39
CA THR A 1115 -36.21 -10.04 54.44
C THR A 1115 -35.04 -9.69 53.56
N VAL A 1116 -34.28 -10.72 53.16
CA VAL A 1116 -33.23 -10.62 52.17
C VAL A 1116 -33.69 -11.34 50.89
N THR A 1117 -33.41 -10.74 49.74
CA THR A 1117 -33.53 -11.35 48.42
C THR A 1117 -32.14 -11.48 47.82
N ILE A 1118 -31.76 -12.69 47.42
CA ILE A 1118 -30.52 -12.99 46.70
C ILE A 1118 -30.87 -13.34 45.27
N THR A 1119 -30.26 -12.68 44.29
CA THR A 1119 -30.50 -12.93 42.86
C THR A 1119 -29.21 -13.30 42.16
N SER A 1120 -29.23 -14.45 41.49
CA SER A 1120 -28.14 -14.99 40.67
C SER A 1120 -28.17 -14.43 39.24
N ALA A 1121 -26.99 -14.23 38.66
CA ALA A 1121 -26.83 -13.86 37.25
C ALA A 1121 -27.44 -14.89 36.27
N PHE A 1122 -27.72 -16.11 36.75
CA PHE A 1122 -28.37 -17.18 35.99
C PHE A 1122 -29.89 -17.27 36.20
N GLY A 1123 -30.51 -16.26 36.82
CA GLY A 1123 -31.96 -16.10 36.89
C GLY A 1123 -32.64 -16.73 38.12
N LYS A 1124 -31.91 -17.41 39.02
CA LYS A 1124 -32.47 -17.90 40.30
C LYS A 1124 -32.54 -16.76 41.32
N SER A 1125 -33.68 -16.60 41.99
CA SER A 1125 -33.83 -15.66 43.12
C SER A 1125 -34.42 -16.37 44.34
N VAL A 1126 -33.88 -16.08 45.53
CA VAL A 1126 -34.32 -16.66 46.81
C VAL A 1126 -34.52 -15.57 47.84
N LYS A 1127 -35.66 -15.62 48.51
CA LYS A 1127 -36.04 -14.68 49.58
C LYS A 1127 -36.08 -15.40 50.93
N ALA A 1128 -35.45 -14.82 51.95
CA ALA A 1128 -35.38 -15.38 53.31
C ALA A 1128 -35.63 -14.31 54.37
N PRO A 1129 -36.16 -14.66 55.56
CA PRO A 1129 -36.26 -13.72 56.68
C PRO A 1129 -34.87 -13.40 57.26
N ILE A 1130 -34.72 -12.19 57.80
CA ILE A 1130 -33.51 -11.74 58.51
C ILE A 1130 -33.82 -11.70 60.01
N ALA A 1131 -32.95 -12.30 60.83
CA ALA A 1131 -33.03 -12.17 62.27
C ALA A 1131 -32.48 -10.80 62.72
N ALA A 1132 -33.31 -9.97 63.35
CA ALA A 1132 -32.89 -8.70 63.91
C ALA A 1132 -32.44 -8.88 65.37
N HIS A 1133 -31.23 -8.44 65.68
CA HIS A 1133 -30.59 -8.54 67.01
C HIS A 1133 -30.17 -7.17 67.57
#